data_AF-A0A2N6CJ60-F1
#
_entry.id   AF-A0A2N6CJ60-F1
#
_cell.length_a   1.000
_cell.length_b   1.000
_cell.length_c   1.000
_cell.angle_alpha   90.00
_cell.angle_beta   90.00
_cell.angle_gamma   90.00
#
_symmetry.space_group_name_H-M   'P 1'
#
loop_
_entity.id
_entity.type
_entity.pdbx_description
1 polymer ?
#
loop_
_entity_poly.entity_id
_entity_poly.type
_entity_poly.pdbx_seq_one_letter_code
_entity_poly.pdbx_strand_id
1 'polypeptide(L)'
;MKSTRATLAAALVLATGAAQAAGPLFTTDGAEPQPYRWDTSNGPIPVWTDGGGAFTWDVDGVTPFITIERANEITQFAFDQWSNVSTSTFAAEIAGTIESQTGIADVTGANAAEIYTVENGYGFWVLYDTDGDILEDFFGVPRWAVLGIAFPEWATADGTITEATAVMNGWYVWADDVDGNRQAGVFTHEFGHAVNLSHSQVNGHMAYASYPAAWGGPELVPGVPGCGVEPVHRYDFNPAWDPSLRPADPATVETMFPFIDTRGQAAIEQSTVDHPDDVAAISDLYPSAGYAATRGSISGVLRLKDGSTEYSGINVIARNVNDPLNDAVSGMTGMLTQGKVGPDGRYVINNLTPGEFYVVYVEEIVAGGYPTTPNMLMSEPEYWNATEGADPVVDNACDATPILAEAGVTKTADFTFNGYRKGVQFTPIVSAHLTDMAKNGRSSAGVAMNTAFKWDQNRGLIVLPPEFKANHGALNANGRKMLVQADLDGNGIQEPVLWSDGKVIELGDLNGDSCGGSSQNGSNSASGFDLDASGKTATGFVYIDTDGDGRCQNSSKGEVLPFIWDQKNGMRLLDTTGRVDWQWVRGQAISGNGEVIVGSMGGFEAVAWVNEGPMINLGAEFGARDTYAINHDGSRVVLDTRDGVLLWNAHTGETQNIGGFEWCVDAPYSDFFGTDLCELYGAEFIQEMEGAIPVLPIDTTADGSVIAARRGSFFTGFDGVLWIEDMGWITMQDFFHKQGVVEAKPVPFNNPVALSANGTELAGGVTGSSFSWLVDMEQVYVCEGGVSVLTGFPGGLREKLAEGASFGRCEFID
;
A
#
# COMPACT_ATOMS: atom_id res chain seq x y z
N MET A 1 4.97 37.66 33.65
CA MET A 1 4.50 37.75 32.26
C MET A 1 5.43 36.90 31.42
N LYS A 2 5.03 35.66 31.13
CA LYS A 2 5.81 34.74 30.29
C LYS A 2 5.24 34.87 28.88
N SER A 3 6.04 35.37 27.95
CA SER A 3 5.77 35.31 26.51
C SER A 3 5.83 33.84 26.10
N THR A 4 4.71 33.24 25.74
CA THR A 4 4.64 31.88 25.17
C THR A 4 4.57 32.02 23.65
N ARG A 5 5.73 32.04 23.00
CA ARG A 5 5.87 31.77 21.56
C ARG A 5 6.24 30.29 21.40
N ALA A 6 5.64 29.61 20.42
CA ALA A 6 5.85 28.17 20.19
C ALA A 6 6.74 27.98 18.95
N THR A 7 7.75 27.11 19.07
CA THR A 7 8.62 26.69 17.96
C THR A 7 7.96 25.53 17.21
N LEU A 8 7.80 25.64 15.88
CA LEU A 8 7.20 24.59 15.04
C LEU A 8 8.23 23.55 14.55
N ALA A 9 9.53 23.87 14.62
CA ALA A 9 10.64 23.06 14.07
C ALA A 9 10.81 21.65 14.67
N ALA A 10 10.33 21.38 15.89
CA ALA A 10 10.51 20.07 16.54
C ALA A 10 9.67 18.93 15.92
N ALA A 11 8.77 19.24 14.98
CA ALA A 11 7.93 18.25 14.31
C ALA A 11 8.60 17.58 13.08
N LEU A 12 9.68 18.14 12.52
CA LEU A 12 10.22 17.70 11.23
C LEU A 12 11.05 16.40 11.29
N VAL A 13 11.80 16.17 12.38
CA VAL A 13 12.74 15.01 12.49
C VAL A 13 12.01 13.67 12.71
N LEU A 14 10.71 13.69 12.99
CA LEU A 14 9.85 12.49 13.05
C LEU A 14 8.91 12.37 11.84
N ALA A 15 8.97 13.30 10.88
CA ALA A 15 7.98 13.45 9.80
C ALA A 15 8.56 13.28 8.38
N THR A 16 9.66 12.54 8.21
CA THR A 16 10.17 12.14 6.87
C THR A 16 9.24 11.20 6.10
N GLY A 17 8.00 10.97 6.59
CA GLY A 17 6.94 10.21 5.92
C GLY A 17 5.58 10.91 5.83
N ALA A 18 5.48 12.20 6.18
CA ALA A 18 4.22 12.94 6.07
C ALA A 18 4.48 14.43 5.84
N ALA A 19 4.90 14.80 4.63
CA ALA A 19 4.54 16.11 4.07
C ALA A 19 3.00 16.22 4.00
N GLN A 20 2.43 17.34 3.56
CA GLN A 20 0.99 17.57 3.65
C GLN A 20 0.43 18.20 2.34
N ALA A 21 -0.82 17.99 1.87
CA ALA A 21 -1.61 18.45 0.68
C ALA A 21 -3.12 19.00 0.72
N ALA A 22 -3.46 20.03 -0.05
CA ALA A 22 -4.76 20.71 -0.24
C ALA A 22 -5.35 21.21 1.08
N GLY A 23 -5.07 22.47 1.36
CA GLY A 23 -5.32 23.10 2.63
C GLY A 23 -4.01 23.59 3.27
N PRO A 24 -4.01 23.89 4.58
CA PRO A 24 -2.83 24.37 5.26
C PRO A 24 -1.83 23.24 5.58
N LEU A 25 -0.54 23.55 5.47
CA LEU A 25 0.57 22.67 5.92
C LEU A 25 0.58 22.52 7.45
N PHE A 26 0.28 23.58 8.18
CA PHE A 26 0.16 23.53 9.64
C PHE A 26 -1.12 24.19 10.12
N THR A 27 -1.69 23.57 11.14
CA THR A 27 -2.84 24.09 11.89
C THR A 27 -2.53 24.19 13.38
N THR A 28 -3.17 25.14 14.08
CA THR A 28 -3.08 25.28 15.53
C THR A 28 -3.57 24.02 16.25
N ASP A 29 -3.00 23.72 17.40
CA ASP A 29 -3.53 22.68 18.27
C ASP A 29 -4.85 23.10 18.92
N GLY A 30 -5.76 22.14 19.15
CA GLY A 30 -7.01 22.39 19.85
C GLY A 30 -8.16 21.54 19.32
N ALA A 31 -9.36 21.76 19.86
CA ALA A 31 -10.58 21.08 19.42
C ALA A 31 -11.10 21.54 18.05
N GLU A 32 -10.68 22.74 17.62
CA GLU A 32 -11.06 23.36 16.35
C GLU A 32 -9.79 23.93 15.68
N PRO A 33 -8.90 23.08 15.13
CA PRO A 33 -7.66 23.53 14.52
C PRO A 33 -7.89 24.59 13.44
N GLN A 34 -7.06 25.63 13.43
CA GLN A 34 -7.11 26.71 12.45
C GLN A 34 -5.78 26.78 11.69
N PRO A 35 -5.78 27.10 10.39
CA PRO A 35 -4.54 27.36 9.64
C PRO A 35 -3.63 28.38 10.34
N TYR A 36 -2.34 28.12 10.40
CA TYR A 36 -1.37 29.19 10.62
C TYR A 36 -1.34 30.10 9.39
N ARG A 37 -1.24 31.42 9.59
CA ARG A 37 -1.25 32.38 8.47
C ARG A 37 -0.41 33.61 8.74
N TRP A 38 0.14 34.19 7.70
CA TRP A 38 0.74 35.53 7.75
C TRP A 38 -0.29 36.64 7.97
N ASP A 39 0.09 37.72 8.65
CA ASP A 39 -0.66 38.97 8.66
C ASP A 39 -0.36 39.78 7.40
N THR A 40 -1.28 39.78 6.45
CA THR A 40 -1.16 40.49 5.16
C THR A 40 -1.62 41.95 5.21
N SER A 41 -2.00 42.47 6.40
CA SER A 41 -2.57 43.82 6.52
C SER A 41 -1.53 44.95 6.52
N ASN A 42 -0.26 44.62 6.73
CA ASN A 42 0.83 45.60 6.94
C ASN A 42 1.72 45.82 5.70
N GLY A 43 1.32 45.31 4.53
CA GLY A 43 2.11 45.35 3.29
C GLY A 43 2.79 44.00 3.00
N PRO A 44 3.68 43.96 1.99
CA PRO A 44 4.40 42.73 1.64
C PRO A 44 5.25 42.21 2.80
N ILE A 45 5.26 40.89 2.98
CA ILE A 45 6.11 40.21 3.95
C ILE A 45 7.57 40.28 3.44
N PRO A 46 8.54 40.72 4.26
CA PRO A 46 9.92 40.85 3.81
C PRO A 46 10.57 39.49 3.61
N VAL A 47 11.35 39.36 2.54
CA VAL A 47 12.19 38.20 2.24
C VAL A 47 13.66 38.59 2.43
N TRP A 48 14.38 37.80 3.23
CA TRP A 48 15.81 37.93 3.50
C TRP A 48 16.55 36.78 2.84
N THR A 49 17.35 37.10 1.83
CA THR A 49 18.09 36.08 1.07
C THR A 49 19.51 35.91 1.57
N ASP A 50 20.00 34.69 1.50
CA ASP A 50 21.37 34.34 1.83
C ASP A 50 22.38 34.91 0.81
N GLY A 51 23.64 34.96 1.23
CA GLY A 51 24.78 35.38 0.43
C GLY A 51 25.58 34.18 -0.09
N GLY A 52 26.90 34.22 0.11
CA GLY A 52 27.81 33.20 -0.41
C GLY A 52 28.41 33.51 -1.79
N GLY A 53 29.21 32.57 -2.30
CA GLY A 53 29.98 32.75 -3.54
C GLY A 53 29.21 32.41 -4.83
N ALA A 54 28.21 31.53 -4.75
CA ALA A 54 27.34 31.08 -5.83
C ALA A 54 26.16 30.33 -5.22
N PHE A 55 25.03 30.21 -5.93
CA PHE A 55 24.01 29.22 -5.55
C PHE A 55 24.45 27.81 -5.94
N THR A 56 25.15 27.69 -7.07
CA THR A 56 25.73 26.42 -7.53
C THR A 56 27.08 26.69 -8.15
N TRP A 57 28.08 25.87 -7.83
CA TRP A 57 29.37 25.88 -8.51
C TRP A 57 29.36 24.99 -9.76
N ASP A 58 30.13 25.39 -10.78
CA ASP A 58 30.43 24.54 -11.93
C ASP A 58 31.31 23.35 -11.47
N VAL A 59 31.55 22.39 -12.36
CA VAL A 59 32.32 21.17 -12.10
C VAL A 59 33.75 21.41 -11.59
N ASP A 60 34.27 22.63 -11.74
CA ASP A 60 35.57 23.05 -11.21
C ASP A 60 35.55 23.45 -9.72
N GLY A 61 34.36 23.57 -9.12
CA GLY A 61 34.12 23.91 -7.72
C GLY A 61 34.44 25.35 -7.35
N VAL A 62 34.66 26.25 -8.32
CA VAL A 62 35.07 27.64 -8.08
C VAL A 62 34.43 28.66 -9.01
N THR A 63 33.93 28.25 -10.18
CA THR A 63 33.22 29.13 -11.11
C THR A 63 31.73 29.08 -10.78
N PRO A 64 31.06 30.20 -10.47
CA PRO A 64 29.62 30.18 -10.26
C PRO A 64 28.91 29.68 -11.52
N PHE A 65 28.19 28.57 -11.41
CA PHE A 65 27.31 28.05 -12.46
C PHE A 65 25.99 28.82 -12.43
N ILE A 66 25.39 28.94 -11.25
CA ILE A 66 24.28 29.86 -10.96
C ILE A 66 24.76 30.83 -9.87
N THR A 67 24.74 32.13 -10.15
CA THR A 67 25.17 33.16 -9.19
C THR A 67 24.10 33.44 -8.13
N ILE A 68 24.50 34.06 -7.02
CA ILE A 68 23.55 34.53 -6.00
C ILE A 68 22.58 35.58 -6.55
N GLU A 69 23.05 36.46 -7.45
CA GLU A 69 22.16 37.43 -8.11
C GLU A 69 21.09 36.72 -8.92
N ARG A 70 21.46 35.66 -9.67
CA ARG A 70 20.49 34.87 -10.43
C ARG A 70 19.54 34.10 -9.52
N ALA A 71 20.04 33.53 -8.42
CA ALA A 71 19.19 32.89 -7.42
C ALA A 71 18.19 33.89 -6.80
N ASN A 72 18.60 35.13 -6.53
CA ASN A 72 17.69 36.18 -6.06
C ASN A 72 16.64 36.57 -7.10
N GLU A 73 16.97 36.58 -8.40
CA GLU A 73 15.97 36.78 -9.46
C GLU A 73 14.93 35.65 -9.47
N ILE A 74 15.38 34.39 -9.31
CA ILE A 74 14.50 33.22 -9.23
C ILE A 74 13.65 33.28 -7.97
N THR A 75 14.24 33.67 -6.83
CA THR A 75 13.52 33.86 -5.56
C THR A 75 12.42 34.91 -5.70
N GLN A 76 12.73 36.08 -6.27
CA GLN A 76 11.73 37.12 -6.50
C GLN A 76 10.64 36.65 -7.47
N PHE A 77 11.02 35.98 -8.56
CA PHE A 77 10.05 35.39 -9.50
C PHE A 77 9.09 34.43 -8.80
N ALA A 78 9.59 33.51 -7.98
CA ALA A 78 8.78 32.53 -7.26
C ALA A 78 7.81 33.19 -6.26
N PHE A 79 8.25 34.21 -5.51
CA PHE A 79 7.34 34.99 -4.66
C PHE A 79 6.33 35.83 -5.47
N ASP A 80 6.72 36.33 -6.64
CA ASP A 80 5.83 37.07 -7.54
C ASP A 80 4.69 36.17 -8.04
N GLN A 81 4.93 34.88 -8.29
CA GLN A 81 3.86 33.95 -8.69
C GLN A 81 2.74 33.90 -7.64
N TRP A 82 3.09 33.69 -6.37
CA TRP A 82 2.13 33.69 -5.27
C TRP A 82 1.51 35.06 -5.01
N SER A 83 2.30 36.13 -5.13
CA SER A 83 1.87 37.51 -4.83
C SER A 83 0.94 38.11 -5.90
N ASN A 84 1.02 37.62 -7.14
CA ASN A 84 0.22 38.15 -8.26
C ASN A 84 -1.16 37.48 -8.40
N VAL A 85 -1.49 36.52 -7.54
CA VAL A 85 -2.82 35.88 -7.53
C VAL A 85 -3.88 36.89 -7.09
N SER A 86 -4.67 37.37 -8.06
CA SER A 86 -5.64 38.46 -7.84
C SER A 86 -6.75 38.17 -6.82
N THR A 87 -7.02 36.90 -6.54
CA THR A 87 -8.00 36.46 -5.53
C THR A 87 -7.41 36.32 -4.13
N SER A 88 -6.10 36.52 -3.97
CA SER A 88 -5.37 36.47 -2.70
C SER A 88 -4.96 37.88 -2.23
N THR A 89 -4.78 38.05 -0.91
CA THR A 89 -4.15 39.24 -0.32
C THR A 89 -2.67 39.04 0.00
N PHE A 90 -2.13 37.85 -0.25
CA PHE A 90 -0.73 37.54 0.01
C PHE A 90 0.19 38.39 -0.87
N ALA A 91 1.29 38.88 -0.29
CA ALA A 91 2.36 39.55 -1.01
C ALA A 91 3.67 39.40 -0.23
N ALA A 92 4.77 39.16 -0.94
CA ALA A 92 6.11 39.13 -0.38
C ALA A 92 7.13 39.72 -1.37
N GLU A 93 8.20 40.33 -0.85
CA GLU A 93 9.26 40.90 -1.70
C GLU A 93 10.63 40.84 -1.01
N ILE A 94 11.70 40.76 -1.80
CA ILE A 94 13.07 40.81 -1.27
C ILE A 94 13.33 42.19 -0.65
N ALA A 95 13.50 42.20 0.68
CA ALA A 95 13.75 43.41 1.46
C ALA A 95 15.24 43.64 1.74
N GLY A 96 16.07 42.59 1.68
CA GLY A 96 17.50 42.66 1.91
C GLY A 96 18.13 41.28 2.06
N THR A 97 19.31 41.23 2.69
CA THR A 97 20.08 40.00 2.90
C THR A 97 20.03 39.54 4.34
N ILE A 98 20.24 38.24 4.57
CA ILE A 98 20.45 37.65 5.90
C ILE A 98 21.60 38.38 6.62
N GLU A 99 22.71 38.65 5.92
CA GLU A 99 23.86 39.39 6.46
C GLU A 99 23.47 40.74 7.06
N SER A 100 22.55 41.47 6.42
CA SER A 100 22.11 42.77 6.90
C SER A 100 21.32 42.70 8.23
N GLN A 101 20.69 41.55 8.50
CA GLN A 101 19.88 41.32 9.69
C GLN A 101 20.67 40.65 10.82
N THR A 102 21.51 39.67 10.49
CA THR A 102 22.18 38.80 11.47
C THR A 102 23.70 38.98 11.51
N GLY A 103 24.29 39.55 10.46
CA GLY A 103 25.75 39.60 10.26
C GLY A 103 26.36 38.32 9.68
N ILE A 104 25.54 37.32 9.33
CA ILE A 104 25.98 36.08 8.69
C ILE A 104 25.97 36.27 7.18
N ALA A 105 27.15 36.24 6.55
CA ALA A 105 27.30 36.51 5.12
C ALA A 105 26.94 35.32 4.22
N ASP A 106 27.03 34.11 4.76
CA ASP A 106 26.82 32.85 4.05
C ASP A 106 26.39 31.79 5.07
N VAL A 107 25.23 31.17 4.86
CA VAL A 107 24.74 30.09 5.72
C VAL A 107 25.11 28.75 5.10
N THR A 108 25.79 27.91 5.88
CA THR A 108 26.19 26.55 5.48
C THR A 108 25.85 25.57 6.61
N GLY A 109 26.01 24.27 6.38
CA GLY A 109 25.80 23.22 7.38
C GLY A 109 26.57 23.46 8.70
N ALA A 110 27.71 24.16 8.64
CA ALA A 110 28.51 24.49 9.82
C ALA A 110 27.87 25.54 10.76
N ASN A 111 27.02 26.43 10.23
CA ASN A 111 26.40 27.53 10.99
C ASN A 111 24.86 27.58 10.85
N ALA A 112 24.22 26.65 10.13
CA ALA A 112 22.78 26.62 9.92
C ALA A 112 21.96 26.64 11.22
N ALA A 113 22.50 26.07 12.30
CA ALA A 113 21.88 26.14 13.63
C ALA A 113 21.70 27.57 14.15
N GLU A 114 22.52 28.53 13.72
CA GLU A 114 22.40 29.95 14.09
C GLU A 114 21.20 30.63 13.43
N ILE A 115 20.58 29.99 12.42
CA ILE A 115 19.32 30.41 11.82
C ILE A 115 18.17 29.56 12.37
N TYR A 116 18.20 28.24 12.23
CA TYR A 116 17.07 27.34 12.54
C TYR A 116 16.78 27.08 14.04
N THR A 117 17.63 27.53 14.96
CA THR A 117 17.43 27.30 16.41
C THR A 117 17.05 28.56 17.19
N VAL A 118 16.85 29.67 16.47
CA VAL A 118 16.53 30.98 17.03
C VAL A 118 15.41 31.63 16.21
N GLU A 119 14.66 32.53 16.83
CA GLU A 119 13.72 33.39 16.10
C GLU A 119 14.51 34.59 15.55
N ASN A 120 14.74 34.62 14.24
CA ASN A 120 15.54 35.62 13.54
C ASN A 120 14.77 36.93 13.32
N GLY A 121 13.44 36.87 13.26
CA GLY A 121 12.55 38.02 13.13
C GLY A 121 11.54 37.90 11.99
N TYR A 122 10.71 38.93 11.85
CA TYR A 122 9.58 38.90 10.92
C TYR A 122 10.04 38.77 9.46
N GLY A 123 9.58 37.74 8.76
CA GLY A 123 9.83 37.55 7.33
C GLY A 123 10.18 36.11 6.93
N PHE A 124 10.44 35.96 5.63
CA PHE A 124 10.98 34.73 5.05
C PHE A 124 12.51 34.77 5.07
N TRP A 125 13.13 33.66 5.44
CA TRP A 125 14.58 33.47 5.44
C TRP A 125 14.94 32.42 4.40
N VAL A 126 15.52 32.84 3.27
CA VAL A 126 15.82 31.98 2.12
C VAL A 126 17.31 31.69 2.08
N LEU A 127 17.67 30.44 2.35
CA LEU A 127 19.02 29.92 2.41
C LEU A 127 19.40 29.22 1.10
N TYR A 128 20.62 29.46 0.64
CA TYR A 128 21.15 28.89 -0.59
C TYR A 128 22.20 27.83 -0.25
N ASP A 129 21.76 26.57 -0.15
CA ASP A 129 22.61 25.44 0.22
C ASP A 129 23.49 25.02 -0.96
N THR A 130 24.63 25.70 -1.10
CA THR A 130 25.44 25.69 -2.32
C THR A 130 25.96 24.30 -2.67
N ASP A 131 26.35 23.53 -1.65
CA ASP A 131 26.91 22.19 -1.83
C ASP A 131 26.07 21.08 -1.18
N GLY A 132 24.92 21.39 -0.59
CA GLY A 132 24.03 20.42 0.04
C GLY A 132 24.40 20.08 1.48
N ASP A 133 25.30 20.84 2.10
CA ASP A 133 25.79 20.58 3.45
C ASP A 133 24.75 20.92 4.53
N ILE A 134 23.85 21.89 4.30
CA ILE A 134 22.73 22.15 5.23
C ILE A 134 21.81 20.93 5.28
N LEU A 135 21.48 20.34 4.13
CA LEU A 135 20.66 19.13 4.07
C LEU A 135 21.32 17.93 4.77
N GLU A 136 22.60 17.67 4.50
CA GLU A 136 23.29 16.50 5.07
C GLU A 136 23.69 16.68 6.53
N ASP A 137 24.32 17.81 6.88
CA ASP A 137 24.93 17.99 8.19
C ASP A 137 23.92 18.48 9.23
N PHE A 138 22.93 19.30 8.83
CA PHE A 138 21.92 19.83 9.75
C PHE A 138 20.64 19.00 9.76
N PHE A 139 20.04 18.72 8.61
CA PHE A 139 18.79 17.95 8.53
C PHE A 139 18.99 16.43 8.54
N GLY A 140 20.22 15.94 8.29
CA GLY A 140 20.51 14.52 8.25
C GLY A 140 19.88 13.78 7.07
N VAL A 141 19.52 14.50 5.99
CA VAL A 141 18.93 13.95 4.77
C VAL A 141 19.95 13.96 3.63
N PRO A 142 19.95 12.97 2.72
CA PRO A 142 20.92 12.95 1.64
C PRO A 142 20.72 14.10 0.65
N ARG A 143 21.80 14.83 0.31
CA ARG A 143 21.75 15.98 -0.63
C ARG A 143 21.29 15.63 -2.05
N TRP A 144 21.22 14.34 -2.40
CA TRP A 144 20.76 13.85 -3.70
C TRP A 144 19.29 13.40 -3.71
N ALA A 145 18.62 13.41 -2.55
CA ALA A 145 17.25 12.93 -2.38
C ALA A 145 16.23 14.05 -2.14
N VAL A 146 16.68 15.24 -1.77
CA VAL A 146 15.83 16.38 -1.39
C VAL A 146 16.21 17.61 -2.23
N LEU A 147 15.23 18.23 -2.89
CA LEU A 147 15.44 19.39 -3.77
C LEU A 147 15.40 20.73 -3.02
N GLY A 148 14.64 20.78 -1.93
CA GLY A 148 14.52 21.92 -1.03
C GLY A 148 13.74 21.52 0.22
N ILE A 149 13.71 22.40 1.20
CA ILE A 149 12.84 22.28 2.38
C ILE A 149 12.36 23.68 2.76
N ALA A 150 11.06 23.86 2.94
CA ALA A 150 10.51 25.11 3.45
C ALA A 150 9.31 24.91 4.38
N PHE A 151 9.17 25.78 5.39
CA PHE A 151 8.06 25.74 6.34
C PHE A 151 7.96 27.02 7.19
N PRO A 152 6.77 27.34 7.74
CA PRO A 152 6.63 28.27 8.85
C PRO A 152 7.36 27.73 10.09
N GLU A 153 8.31 28.50 10.60
CA GLU A 153 9.16 28.08 11.73
C GLU A 153 8.63 28.60 13.07
N TRP A 154 8.14 29.84 13.07
CA TRP A 154 7.64 30.50 14.27
C TRP A 154 6.27 31.15 14.03
N ALA A 155 5.41 31.00 15.03
CA ALA A 155 4.10 31.65 15.06
C ALA A 155 3.74 32.13 16.46
N THR A 156 2.86 33.13 16.51
CA THR A 156 2.21 33.56 17.75
C THR A 156 1.18 32.53 18.22
N ALA A 157 0.78 32.61 19.49
CA ALA A 157 -0.17 31.68 20.08
C ALA A 157 -1.58 31.71 19.45
N ASP A 158 -1.93 32.81 18.77
CA ASP A 158 -3.17 32.97 18.01
C ASP A 158 -3.07 32.48 16.56
N GLY A 159 -1.95 31.87 16.17
CA GLY A 159 -1.78 31.26 14.85
C GLY A 159 -1.23 32.19 13.77
N THR A 160 -0.70 33.38 14.13
CA THR A 160 -0.09 34.30 13.17
C THR A 160 1.37 33.91 12.95
N ILE A 161 1.74 33.57 11.71
CA ILE A 161 3.12 33.28 11.31
C ILE A 161 3.95 34.55 11.47
N THR A 162 5.09 34.40 12.13
CA THR A 162 6.07 35.48 12.26
C THR A 162 7.31 35.20 11.44
N GLU A 163 7.67 33.94 11.23
CA GLU A 163 8.92 33.57 10.56
C GLU A 163 8.74 32.26 9.80
N ALA A 164 9.25 32.20 8.58
CA ALA A 164 9.37 30.98 7.81
C ALA A 164 10.76 30.89 7.20
N THR A 165 11.25 29.67 7.04
CA THR A 165 12.59 29.40 6.53
C THR A 165 12.47 28.47 5.33
N ALA A 166 13.29 28.71 4.31
CA ALA A 166 13.37 27.91 3.10
C ALA A 166 14.84 27.68 2.75
N VAL A 167 15.23 26.43 2.51
CA VAL A 167 16.57 26.06 2.03
C VAL A 167 16.46 25.46 0.64
N MET A 168 17.18 26.05 -0.32
CA MET A 168 17.20 25.60 -1.71
C MET A 168 18.49 24.85 -1.99
N ASN A 169 18.39 23.64 -2.55
CA ASN A 169 19.55 22.78 -2.78
C ASN A 169 20.29 23.17 -4.07
N GLY A 170 21.42 23.86 -3.91
CA GLY A 170 22.35 24.23 -4.97
C GLY A 170 23.18 23.09 -5.53
N TRP A 171 23.27 21.94 -4.84
CA TRP A 171 23.98 20.76 -5.32
C TRP A 171 23.21 19.99 -6.40
N TYR A 172 21.88 19.96 -6.32
CA TYR A 172 21.03 19.19 -7.23
C TYR A 172 20.57 20.03 -8.43
N VAL A 173 21.52 20.62 -9.16
CA VAL A 173 21.26 21.38 -10.39
C VAL A 173 21.84 20.64 -11.59
N TRP A 174 21.04 20.48 -12.65
CA TRP A 174 21.51 19.84 -13.88
C TRP A 174 22.40 20.78 -14.69
N ALA A 175 23.47 20.23 -15.27
CA ALA A 175 24.47 21.00 -16.03
C ALA A 175 23.91 21.69 -17.29
N ASP A 176 22.71 21.32 -17.74
CA ASP A 176 22.00 21.95 -18.85
C ASP A 176 20.90 22.94 -18.40
N ASP A 177 20.70 23.15 -17.10
CA ASP A 177 19.83 24.20 -16.54
C ASP A 177 20.64 25.48 -16.23
N VAL A 178 21.29 26.02 -17.25
CA VAL A 178 22.22 27.16 -17.14
C VAL A 178 21.58 28.45 -16.61
N ASP A 179 20.26 28.59 -16.76
CA ASP A 179 19.50 29.76 -16.31
C ASP A 179 18.74 29.50 -14.99
N GLY A 180 18.79 28.28 -14.45
CA GLY A 180 18.04 27.87 -13.27
C GLY A 180 16.52 27.84 -13.46
N ASN A 181 16.03 27.70 -14.71
CA ASN A 181 14.60 27.76 -15.00
C ASN A 181 13.86 26.51 -14.51
N ARG A 182 14.54 25.34 -14.44
CA ARG A 182 13.93 24.13 -13.85
C ARG A 182 13.96 24.23 -12.32
N GLN A 183 15.00 24.83 -11.76
CA GLN A 183 15.06 25.13 -10.32
C GLN A 183 14.01 26.16 -9.87
N ALA A 184 13.56 27.04 -10.75
CA ALA A 184 12.45 27.96 -10.43
C ALA A 184 11.17 27.22 -10.00
N GLY A 185 10.91 26.01 -10.51
CA GLY A 185 9.81 25.16 -10.05
C GLY A 185 9.96 24.74 -8.59
N VAL A 186 11.17 24.31 -8.21
CA VAL A 186 11.48 23.96 -6.82
C VAL A 186 11.31 25.17 -5.90
N PHE A 187 11.83 26.33 -6.28
CA PHE A 187 11.71 27.55 -5.47
C PHE A 187 10.23 27.93 -5.26
N THR A 188 9.43 27.91 -6.33
CA THR A 188 8.01 28.27 -6.28
C THR A 188 7.22 27.30 -5.39
N HIS A 189 7.47 26.00 -5.53
CA HIS A 189 6.87 24.94 -4.72
C HIS A 189 7.20 25.10 -3.22
N GLU A 190 8.49 25.21 -2.88
CA GLU A 190 8.95 25.34 -1.51
C GLU A 190 8.44 26.64 -0.86
N PHE A 191 8.36 27.74 -1.61
CA PHE A 191 7.78 28.96 -1.07
C PHE A 191 6.28 28.83 -0.81
N GLY A 192 5.57 27.97 -1.54
CA GLY A 192 4.22 27.55 -1.18
C GLY A 192 4.18 26.97 0.24
N HIS A 193 5.08 26.05 0.58
CA HIS A 193 5.20 25.54 1.95
C HIS A 193 5.54 26.61 2.98
N ALA A 194 6.48 27.52 2.70
CA ALA A 194 6.80 28.63 3.60
C ALA A 194 5.58 29.54 3.88
N VAL A 195 4.67 29.65 2.90
CA VAL A 195 3.40 30.39 3.00
C VAL A 195 2.31 29.61 3.76
N ASN A 196 2.64 28.39 4.21
CA ASN A 196 1.80 27.41 4.88
C ASN A 196 0.84 26.66 3.94
N LEU A 197 1.20 26.52 2.66
CA LEU A 197 0.47 25.67 1.73
C LEU A 197 1.00 24.26 1.78
N SER A 198 0.06 23.34 1.67
CA SER A 198 0.32 21.94 1.53
C SER A 198 0.38 21.58 0.02
N HIS A 199 0.99 20.44 -0.32
CA HIS A 199 0.94 19.75 -1.61
C HIS A 199 -0.44 19.70 -2.27
N SER A 200 -0.60 19.14 -3.46
CA SER A 200 -1.93 18.76 -3.97
C SER A 200 -1.79 17.60 -4.95
N GLN A 201 -2.92 16.99 -5.30
CA GLN A 201 -2.98 15.96 -6.34
C GLN A 201 -4.18 16.24 -7.23
N VAL A 202 -3.91 16.74 -8.42
CA VAL A 202 -4.90 16.93 -9.49
C VAL A 202 -4.44 16.16 -10.72
N ASN A 203 -3.30 16.53 -11.30
CA ASN A 203 -2.79 15.90 -12.52
C ASN A 203 -1.36 15.38 -12.39
N GLY A 204 -0.58 15.87 -11.42
CA GLY A 204 0.84 15.52 -11.30
C GLY A 204 1.09 14.02 -11.18
N HIS A 205 0.23 13.29 -10.46
CA HIS A 205 0.34 11.84 -10.35
C HIS A 205 0.21 11.13 -11.70
N MET A 206 -0.65 11.61 -12.61
CA MET A 206 -0.73 11.09 -13.98
C MET A 206 0.53 11.45 -14.78
N ALA A 207 0.98 12.71 -14.68
CA ALA A 207 2.14 13.20 -15.42
C ALA A 207 3.45 12.51 -15.03
N TYR A 208 3.59 12.05 -13.78
CA TYR A 208 4.83 11.46 -13.27
C TYR A 208 4.77 9.94 -13.01
N ALA A 209 3.59 9.38 -12.75
CA ALA A 209 3.45 7.98 -12.29
C ALA A 209 2.57 7.10 -13.18
N SER A 210 1.97 7.62 -14.26
CA SER A 210 1.10 6.81 -15.14
C SER A 210 1.86 6.09 -16.25
N TYR A 211 1.77 4.76 -16.27
CA TYR A 211 2.41 3.88 -17.23
C TYR A 211 1.37 3.09 -18.04
N PRO A 212 1.68 2.69 -19.29
CA PRO A 212 0.77 1.86 -20.07
C PRO A 212 0.56 0.52 -19.38
N ALA A 213 -0.68 0.06 -19.31
CA ALA A 213 -1.00 -1.25 -18.73
C ALA A 213 -0.23 -2.39 -19.41
N ALA A 214 0.00 -2.28 -20.73
CA ALA A 214 0.78 -3.24 -21.51
C ALA A 214 2.24 -3.39 -21.03
N TRP A 215 2.77 -2.42 -20.28
CA TRP A 215 4.12 -2.46 -19.71
C TRP A 215 4.12 -2.85 -18.23
N GLY A 216 2.97 -3.28 -17.70
CA GLY A 216 2.82 -3.74 -16.31
C GLY A 216 2.88 -2.62 -15.27
N GLY A 217 2.70 -1.36 -15.67
CA GLY A 217 2.65 -0.22 -14.75
C GLY A 217 1.22 0.27 -14.48
N PRO A 218 1.03 1.12 -13.46
CA PRO A 218 -0.28 1.65 -13.11
C PRO A 218 -0.74 2.66 -14.17
N GLU A 219 -1.87 2.37 -14.81
CA GLU A 219 -2.49 3.25 -15.80
C GLU A 219 -3.50 4.17 -15.09
N LEU A 220 -3.21 5.48 -15.06
CA LEU A 220 -3.96 6.47 -14.29
C LEU A 220 -4.85 7.32 -15.21
N VAL A 221 -6.01 7.75 -14.69
CA VAL A 221 -7.06 8.44 -15.47
C VAL A 221 -7.50 9.74 -14.77
N PRO A 222 -7.94 10.76 -15.51
CA PRO A 222 -8.48 12.00 -14.95
C PRO A 222 -9.95 11.81 -14.53
N GLY A 223 -10.21 10.86 -13.62
CA GLY A 223 -11.55 10.43 -13.26
C GLY A 223 -11.58 9.09 -12.52
N VAL A 224 -12.68 8.35 -12.64
CA VAL A 224 -12.83 7.02 -12.03
C VAL A 224 -12.38 5.92 -13.00
N PRO A 225 -11.39 5.07 -12.65
CA PRO A 225 -10.96 3.96 -13.48
C PRO A 225 -12.11 3.03 -13.89
N GLY A 226 -12.17 2.66 -15.18
CA GLY A 226 -13.20 1.79 -15.73
C GLY A 226 -14.51 2.49 -16.13
N CYS A 227 -14.66 3.79 -15.87
CA CYS A 227 -15.87 4.55 -16.21
C CYS A 227 -15.81 5.25 -17.57
N GLY A 228 -15.12 4.65 -18.55
CA GLY A 228 -15.00 5.20 -19.91
C GLY A 228 -14.14 6.46 -20.02
N VAL A 229 -13.38 6.79 -18.97
CA VAL A 229 -12.34 7.83 -19.01
C VAL A 229 -11.04 7.25 -19.53
N GLU A 230 -10.41 8.04 -20.37
CA GLU A 230 -9.23 7.65 -21.11
C GLU A 230 -7.96 7.97 -20.31
N PRO A 231 -7.02 7.02 -20.13
CA PRO A 231 -5.80 7.25 -19.37
C PRO A 231 -4.88 8.31 -19.97
N VAL A 232 -4.25 9.05 -19.06
CA VAL A 232 -3.19 10.04 -19.35
C VAL A 232 -1.89 9.46 -18.84
N HIS A 233 -0.88 9.44 -19.69
CA HIS A 233 0.41 8.81 -19.44
C HIS A 233 1.45 9.84 -19.01
N ARG A 234 2.58 9.37 -18.50
CA ARG A 234 3.72 10.22 -18.17
C ARG A 234 4.08 11.24 -19.25
N TYR A 235 4.42 12.45 -18.82
CA TYR A 235 4.68 13.59 -19.71
C TYR A 235 5.88 13.38 -20.65
N ASP A 236 6.87 12.59 -20.24
CA ASP A 236 8.12 12.37 -20.96
C ASP A 236 8.09 11.15 -21.88
N PHE A 237 6.95 10.48 -21.99
CA PHE A 237 6.79 9.40 -22.97
C PHE A 237 6.68 9.94 -24.39
N ASN A 238 7.30 9.21 -25.32
CA ASN A 238 7.31 9.56 -26.72
C ASN A 238 6.27 8.72 -27.48
N PRO A 239 5.20 9.32 -28.02
CA PRO A 239 4.19 8.63 -28.82
C PRO A 239 4.73 7.97 -30.10
N ALA A 240 5.97 8.28 -30.51
CA ALA A 240 6.64 7.58 -31.61
C ALA A 240 7.01 6.14 -31.26
N TRP A 241 7.12 5.80 -29.97
CA TRP A 241 7.38 4.43 -29.52
C TRP A 241 6.11 3.58 -29.57
N ASP A 242 4.98 4.18 -29.20
CA ASP A 242 3.66 3.56 -29.25
C ASP A 242 2.59 4.66 -29.48
N PRO A 243 1.87 4.63 -30.62
CA PRO A 243 0.84 5.63 -30.94
C PRO A 243 -0.38 5.63 -30.01
N SER A 244 -0.56 4.61 -29.16
CA SER A 244 -1.63 4.58 -28.16
C SER A 244 -1.34 5.44 -26.93
N LEU A 245 -0.06 5.84 -26.74
CA LEU A 245 0.35 6.68 -25.64
C LEU A 245 -0.29 8.08 -25.74
N ARG A 246 -0.76 8.57 -24.60
CA ARG A 246 -1.27 9.93 -24.43
C ARG A 246 -0.50 10.64 -23.32
N PRO A 247 0.70 11.17 -23.59
CA PRO A 247 1.48 11.89 -22.59
C PRO A 247 0.71 13.09 -22.04
N ALA A 248 0.80 13.31 -20.73
CA ALA A 248 0.31 14.53 -20.10
C ALA A 248 1.03 15.75 -20.70
N ASP A 249 0.28 16.83 -20.87
CA ASP A 249 0.91 18.13 -21.09
C ASP A 249 1.58 18.56 -19.78
N PRO A 250 2.91 18.81 -19.74
CA PRO A 250 3.57 19.24 -18.52
C PRO A 250 2.95 20.53 -17.93
N ALA A 251 2.32 21.36 -18.76
CA ALA A 251 1.62 22.57 -18.33
C ALA A 251 0.33 22.30 -17.54
N THR A 252 -0.07 21.04 -17.37
CA THR A 252 -1.23 20.64 -16.54
C THR A 252 -0.84 20.23 -15.12
N VAL A 253 0.46 20.17 -14.81
CA VAL A 253 0.97 19.77 -13.50
C VAL A 253 0.90 20.95 -12.53
N GLU A 254 0.16 20.77 -11.45
CA GLU A 254 0.03 21.74 -10.37
C GLU A 254 1.37 22.00 -9.65
N THR A 255 1.62 23.27 -9.29
CA THR A 255 2.85 23.70 -8.62
C THR A 255 3.06 22.93 -7.32
N MET A 256 2.00 22.73 -6.55
CA MET A 256 2.08 22.03 -5.25
C MET A 256 2.10 20.49 -5.37
N PHE A 257 2.20 19.89 -6.56
CA PHE A 257 2.42 18.43 -6.64
C PHE A 257 3.77 18.04 -6.01
N PRO A 258 3.85 17.03 -5.12
CA PRO A 258 5.04 16.73 -4.29
C PRO A 258 6.31 16.29 -5.05
N PHE A 259 6.21 16.01 -6.34
CA PHE A 259 7.35 15.54 -7.12
C PHE A 259 7.62 16.50 -8.28
N ILE A 260 8.91 16.82 -8.46
CA ILE A 260 9.40 17.68 -9.53
C ILE A 260 10.54 16.95 -10.23
N ASP A 261 10.40 16.73 -11.54
CA ASP A 261 11.51 16.23 -12.37
C ASP A 261 12.32 17.38 -12.94
N THR A 262 13.37 17.77 -12.23
CA THR A 262 14.28 18.86 -12.62
C THR A 262 15.09 18.59 -13.90
N ARG A 263 14.87 17.45 -14.58
CA ARG A 263 15.46 17.14 -15.89
C ARG A 263 14.58 17.57 -17.06
N GLY A 264 13.30 17.81 -16.85
CA GLY A 264 12.33 17.97 -17.93
C GLY A 264 11.57 19.28 -17.91
N GLN A 265 10.66 19.41 -18.88
CA GLN A 265 9.80 20.59 -19.04
C GLN A 265 8.84 20.75 -17.86
N ALA A 266 8.38 19.66 -17.24
CA ALA A 266 7.43 19.71 -16.13
C ALA A 266 7.93 20.55 -14.93
N ALA A 267 9.25 20.55 -14.64
CA ALA A 267 9.81 21.42 -13.61
C ALA A 267 9.73 22.91 -13.94
N ILE A 268 9.75 23.29 -15.22
CA ILE A 268 9.57 24.68 -15.64
C ILE A 268 8.10 25.06 -15.49
N GLU A 269 7.19 24.19 -15.88
CA GLU A 269 5.74 24.45 -15.77
C GLU A 269 5.27 24.51 -14.31
N GLN A 270 5.86 23.72 -13.41
CA GLN A 270 5.61 23.82 -11.95
C GLN A 270 6.20 25.09 -11.30
N SER A 271 6.74 26.03 -12.09
CA SER A 271 7.19 27.33 -11.61
C SER A 271 6.13 28.43 -11.70
N THR A 272 4.90 28.10 -12.10
CA THR A 272 3.81 29.08 -12.28
C THR A 272 2.59 28.79 -11.41
N VAL A 273 2.02 29.83 -10.82
CA VAL A 273 0.80 29.73 -9.99
C VAL A 273 -0.40 30.21 -10.81
N ASP A 274 -0.75 29.43 -11.83
CA ASP A 274 -1.84 29.72 -12.77
C ASP A 274 -2.91 28.63 -12.84
N HIS A 275 -2.63 27.43 -12.33
CA HIS A 275 -3.62 26.37 -12.21
C HIS A 275 -4.73 26.75 -11.22
N PRO A 276 -5.99 26.39 -11.49
CA PRO A 276 -7.10 26.68 -10.58
C PRO A 276 -6.91 26.12 -9.17
N ASP A 277 -6.22 24.99 -9.03
CA ASP A 277 -5.87 24.37 -7.75
C ASP A 277 -4.87 25.21 -6.93
N ASP A 278 -3.76 25.63 -7.56
CA ASP A 278 -2.76 26.48 -6.90
C ASP A 278 -3.35 27.84 -6.50
N VAL A 279 -4.18 28.43 -7.38
CA VAL A 279 -4.92 29.67 -7.10
C VAL A 279 -5.91 29.48 -5.95
N ALA A 280 -6.58 28.33 -5.87
CA ALA A 280 -7.48 28.01 -4.76
C ALA A 280 -6.70 27.91 -3.45
N ALA A 281 -5.59 27.17 -3.42
CA ALA A 281 -4.79 26.94 -2.22
C ALA A 281 -4.35 28.25 -1.53
N ILE A 282 -3.78 29.19 -2.30
CA ILE A 282 -3.37 30.48 -1.74
C ILE A 282 -4.55 31.39 -1.39
N SER A 283 -5.61 31.39 -2.20
CA SER A 283 -6.79 32.25 -1.98
C SER A 283 -7.64 31.78 -0.80
N ASP A 284 -7.65 30.49 -0.50
CA ASP A 284 -8.35 29.93 0.65
C ASP A 284 -7.67 30.35 1.96
N LEU A 285 -6.34 30.45 1.97
CA LEU A 285 -5.58 30.87 3.15
C LEU A 285 -5.55 32.40 3.33
N TYR A 286 -5.46 33.15 2.22
CA TYR A 286 -5.37 34.62 2.21
C TYR A 286 -6.42 35.26 1.30
N PRO A 287 -7.73 35.10 1.58
CA PRO A 287 -8.78 35.50 0.65
C PRO A 287 -8.84 37.03 0.46
N SER A 288 -8.86 37.47 -0.79
CA SER A 288 -9.33 38.81 -1.13
C SER A 288 -10.81 39.00 -0.78
N ALA A 289 -11.24 40.24 -0.58
CA ALA A 289 -12.63 40.54 -0.22
C ALA A 289 -13.67 40.07 -1.25
N GLY A 290 -13.27 39.86 -2.51
CA GLY A 290 -14.15 39.43 -3.60
C GLY A 290 -14.18 37.92 -3.84
N TYR A 291 -13.17 37.17 -3.37
CA TYR A 291 -12.92 35.78 -3.77
C TYR A 291 -14.15 34.88 -3.61
N ALA A 292 -14.71 34.80 -2.40
CA ALA A 292 -15.89 33.99 -2.11
C ALA A 292 -17.13 34.44 -2.90
N ALA A 293 -17.25 35.73 -3.23
CA ALA A 293 -18.40 36.27 -3.95
C ALA A 293 -18.30 36.10 -5.48
N THR A 294 -17.09 35.86 -6.02
CA THR A 294 -16.85 35.75 -7.47
C THR A 294 -16.59 34.32 -7.95
N ARG A 295 -16.46 33.36 -7.04
CA ARG A 295 -16.17 31.95 -7.36
C ARG A 295 -17.29 31.03 -6.88
N GLY A 296 -17.38 29.85 -7.49
CA GLY A 296 -18.20 28.76 -7.00
C GLY A 296 -17.42 27.87 -6.03
N SER A 297 -18.14 27.15 -5.19
CA SER A 297 -17.56 26.17 -4.27
C SER A 297 -18.41 24.91 -4.19
N ILE A 298 -17.77 23.79 -3.83
CA ILE A 298 -18.41 22.53 -3.47
C ILE A 298 -17.89 22.12 -2.09
N SER A 299 -18.75 21.64 -1.21
CA SER A 299 -18.36 21.08 0.09
C SER A 299 -19.14 19.81 0.39
N GLY A 300 -18.57 18.95 1.21
CA GLY A 300 -19.19 17.66 1.50
C GLY A 300 -18.56 16.95 2.67
N VAL A 301 -19.11 15.77 2.96
CA VAL A 301 -18.56 14.82 3.92
C VAL A 301 -18.49 13.44 3.29
N LEU A 302 -17.31 12.83 3.31
CA LEU A 302 -17.10 11.43 2.97
C LEU A 302 -17.40 10.54 4.18
N ARG A 303 -18.25 9.53 3.99
CA ARG A 303 -18.60 8.54 5.01
C ARG A 303 -18.33 7.13 4.52
N LEU A 304 -18.06 6.23 5.47
CA LEU A 304 -18.04 4.80 5.21
C LEU A 304 -19.43 4.31 4.78
N LYS A 305 -19.52 3.07 4.27
CA LYS A 305 -20.77 2.39 3.90
C LYS A 305 -21.82 2.26 5.02
N ASP A 306 -21.44 2.60 6.26
CA ASP A 306 -22.36 2.76 7.38
C ASP A 306 -23.18 4.07 7.32
N GLY A 307 -22.88 4.96 6.37
CA GLY A 307 -23.54 6.24 6.16
C GLY A 307 -23.38 7.24 7.30
N SER A 308 -22.52 6.97 8.28
CA SER A 308 -22.39 7.79 9.50
C SER A 308 -20.96 8.03 9.96
N THR A 309 -20.07 7.05 9.80
CA THR A 309 -18.67 7.17 10.19
C THR A 309 -17.93 7.95 9.12
N GLU A 310 -17.41 9.11 9.51
CA GLU A 310 -16.61 9.94 8.62
C GLU A 310 -15.23 9.33 8.34
N TYR A 311 -14.70 9.57 7.14
CA TYR A 311 -13.42 9.01 6.70
C TYR A 311 -12.51 10.08 6.10
N SER A 312 -11.31 10.20 6.67
CA SER A 312 -10.30 11.17 6.26
C SER A 312 -9.20 10.53 5.41
N GLY A 313 -8.37 11.35 4.79
CA GLY A 313 -7.19 10.84 4.09
C GLY A 313 -7.39 10.58 2.61
N ILE A 314 -8.57 10.94 2.07
CA ILE A 314 -8.98 10.71 0.68
C ILE A 314 -9.01 12.00 -0.11
N ASN A 315 -8.49 11.96 -1.34
CA ASN A 315 -8.50 13.07 -2.29
C ASN A 315 -9.88 13.18 -2.94
N VAL A 316 -10.37 14.40 -3.09
CA VAL A 316 -11.65 14.70 -3.75
C VAL A 316 -11.38 15.75 -4.82
N ILE A 317 -11.70 15.43 -6.08
CA ILE A 317 -11.41 16.32 -7.20
C ILE A 317 -12.71 16.74 -7.86
N ALA A 318 -12.86 18.04 -8.09
CA ALA A 318 -13.86 18.59 -9.00
C ALA A 318 -13.20 18.89 -10.35
N ARG A 319 -13.65 18.22 -11.42
CA ARG A 319 -13.18 18.45 -12.80
C ARG A 319 -14.27 19.06 -13.66
N ASN A 320 -13.93 20.13 -14.37
CA ASN A 320 -14.83 20.73 -15.35
C ASN A 320 -15.09 19.73 -16.48
N VAL A 321 -16.36 19.53 -16.82
CA VAL A 321 -16.80 18.62 -17.90
C VAL A 321 -16.27 19.04 -19.27
N ASN A 322 -16.08 20.34 -19.50
CA ASN A 322 -15.62 20.89 -20.78
C ASN A 322 -14.10 21.05 -20.87
N ASP A 323 -13.40 21.07 -19.74
CA ASP A 323 -11.94 21.25 -19.66
C ASP A 323 -11.34 20.47 -18.47
N PRO A 324 -11.36 19.13 -18.51
CA PRO A 324 -11.12 18.29 -17.33
C PRO A 324 -9.67 18.28 -16.83
N LEU A 325 -8.72 18.76 -17.62
CA LEU A 325 -7.30 18.80 -17.27
C LEU A 325 -6.84 20.20 -16.84
N ASN A 326 -7.37 21.27 -17.43
CA ASN A 326 -6.92 22.64 -17.11
C ASN A 326 -7.86 23.36 -16.12
N ASP A 327 -9.12 22.92 -15.98
CA ASP A 327 -10.08 23.46 -15.02
C ASP A 327 -10.51 22.37 -14.03
N ALA A 328 -9.62 22.09 -13.09
CA ALA A 328 -9.80 21.12 -12.02
C ALA A 328 -9.21 21.63 -10.71
N VAL A 329 -9.87 21.30 -9.60
CA VAL A 329 -9.45 21.68 -8.24
C VAL A 329 -9.64 20.48 -7.32
N SER A 330 -8.63 20.20 -6.50
CA SER A 330 -8.64 19.16 -5.48
C SER A 330 -8.96 19.73 -4.09
N GLY A 331 -9.47 18.85 -3.23
CA GLY A 331 -9.58 19.05 -1.80
C GLY A 331 -9.34 17.72 -1.11
N MET A 332 -9.08 17.75 0.20
CA MET A 332 -8.84 16.53 0.95
C MET A 332 -9.75 16.42 2.15
N THR A 333 -10.29 15.22 2.36
CA THR A 333 -11.10 14.90 3.53
C THR A 333 -10.26 15.03 4.80
N GLY A 334 -10.74 15.84 5.75
CA GLY A 334 -10.09 16.11 7.02
C GLY A 334 -8.96 17.15 6.97
N MET A 335 -8.76 17.84 5.84
CA MET A 335 -7.62 18.76 5.65
C MET A 335 -7.41 19.79 6.76
N LEU A 336 -8.49 20.29 7.38
CA LEU A 336 -8.41 21.29 8.46
C LEU A 336 -8.06 20.66 9.81
N THR A 337 -8.50 19.43 10.07
CA THR A 337 -8.22 18.76 11.35
C THR A 337 -6.92 18.00 11.33
N GLN A 338 -6.41 17.61 10.16
CA GLN A 338 -5.13 16.90 9.98
C GLN A 338 -5.04 15.63 10.85
N GLY A 339 -6.19 15.01 11.14
CA GLY A 339 -6.30 13.86 12.06
C GLY A 339 -6.13 14.18 13.55
N LYS A 340 -5.94 15.45 13.95
CA LYS A 340 -5.67 15.87 15.35
C LYS A 340 -6.85 15.70 16.31
N VAL A 341 -8.08 15.65 15.79
CA VAL A 341 -9.32 15.57 16.60
C VAL A 341 -10.18 14.33 16.30
N GLY A 342 -9.60 13.34 15.60
CA GLY A 342 -10.27 12.10 15.18
C GLY A 342 -10.57 12.07 13.67
N PRO A 343 -11.29 11.05 13.19
CA PRO A 343 -11.76 10.98 11.81
C PRO A 343 -12.68 12.17 11.48
N ASP A 344 -12.39 12.80 10.37
CA ASP A 344 -13.07 13.96 9.80
C ASP A 344 -13.17 13.79 8.28
N GLY A 345 -14.38 13.57 7.78
CA GLY A 345 -14.65 13.32 6.37
C GLY A 345 -14.98 14.58 5.60
N ARG A 346 -14.97 15.73 6.26
CA ARG A 346 -15.34 17.00 5.65
C ARG A 346 -14.28 17.43 4.65
N TYR A 347 -14.72 17.94 3.50
CA TYR A 347 -13.88 18.55 2.49
C TYR A 347 -14.56 19.79 1.91
N VAL A 348 -13.75 20.69 1.35
CA VAL A 348 -14.21 21.88 0.64
C VAL A 348 -13.32 22.08 -0.58
N ILE A 349 -13.93 22.41 -1.71
CA ILE A 349 -13.30 22.75 -2.98
C ILE A 349 -13.80 24.14 -3.37
N ASN A 350 -12.88 25.10 -3.48
CA ASN A 350 -13.19 26.49 -3.83
C ASN A 350 -12.66 26.83 -5.23
N ASN A 351 -12.71 28.12 -5.59
CA ASN A 351 -12.20 28.67 -6.85
C ASN A 351 -12.83 28.11 -8.15
N LEU A 352 -13.99 27.47 -8.08
CA LEU A 352 -14.64 26.92 -9.27
C LEU A 352 -15.11 28.05 -10.21
N THR A 353 -14.97 27.83 -11.52
CA THR A 353 -15.35 28.76 -12.58
C THR A 353 -16.87 28.89 -12.66
N PRO A 354 -17.46 30.06 -12.33
CA PRO A 354 -18.91 30.22 -12.41
C PRO A 354 -19.44 30.05 -13.84
N GLY A 355 -20.52 29.29 -13.98
CA GLY A 355 -21.16 29.00 -15.27
C GLY A 355 -20.72 27.67 -15.89
N GLU A 356 -19.65 27.06 -15.38
CA GLU A 356 -19.18 25.74 -15.81
C GLU A 356 -19.79 24.62 -14.96
N PHE A 357 -19.79 23.40 -15.53
CA PHE A 357 -20.27 22.19 -14.86
C PHE A 357 -19.10 21.32 -14.44
N TYR A 358 -19.12 20.84 -13.21
CA TYR A 358 -18.08 19.98 -12.65
C TYR A 358 -18.64 18.61 -12.28
N VAL A 359 -17.88 17.56 -12.57
CA VAL A 359 -18.05 16.24 -11.93
C VAL A 359 -17.11 16.16 -10.75
N VAL A 360 -17.56 15.53 -9.67
CA VAL A 360 -16.78 15.36 -8.44
C VAL A 360 -16.54 13.88 -8.24
N TYR A 361 -15.34 13.47 -7.87
CA TYR A 361 -15.02 12.08 -7.59
C TYR A 361 -13.95 11.95 -6.52
N VAL A 362 -13.85 10.75 -5.94
CA VAL A 362 -12.84 10.40 -4.94
C VAL A 362 -11.76 9.50 -5.52
N GLU A 363 -10.52 9.69 -5.09
CA GLU A 363 -9.39 8.85 -5.46
C GLU A 363 -8.38 8.71 -4.31
N GLU A 364 -7.55 7.67 -4.39
CA GLU A 364 -6.40 7.54 -3.51
C GLU A 364 -5.29 8.51 -3.89
N ILE A 365 -4.51 8.90 -2.89
CA ILE A 365 -3.26 9.62 -3.08
C ILE A 365 -2.18 8.61 -3.46
N VAL A 366 -1.51 8.85 -4.60
CA VAL A 366 -0.55 7.89 -5.15
C VAL A 366 0.74 7.85 -4.34
N ALA A 367 1.30 9.03 -4.03
CA ALA A 367 2.55 9.15 -3.30
C ALA A 367 2.77 10.58 -2.79
N GLY A 368 3.66 10.72 -1.81
CA GLY A 368 3.99 11.98 -1.16
C GLY A 368 3.27 12.12 0.18
N GLY A 369 3.49 13.23 0.87
CA GLY A 369 2.79 13.51 2.12
C GLY A 369 1.62 14.48 1.94
N TYR A 370 0.50 14.22 2.66
CA TYR A 370 -0.78 14.95 2.61
C TYR A 370 -1.30 15.41 4.04
N PRO A 371 -2.08 16.53 4.28
CA PRO A 371 -2.29 17.20 5.58
C PRO A 371 -2.95 16.32 6.58
N THR A 372 -3.84 15.51 6.06
CA THR A 372 -4.30 14.33 6.71
C THR A 372 -3.52 13.19 6.11
N THR A 373 -3.05 12.27 6.95
CA THR A 373 -2.35 11.09 6.48
C THR A 373 -3.17 10.42 5.37
N PRO A 374 -2.59 10.23 4.17
CA PRO A 374 -3.22 9.48 3.10
C PRO A 374 -3.74 8.14 3.61
N ASN A 375 -4.99 7.82 3.30
CA ASN A 375 -5.53 6.50 3.54
C ASN A 375 -5.90 5.86 2.20
N MET A 376 -5.89 4.54 2.19
CA MET A 376 -6.47 3.76 1.11
C MET A 376 -8.00 3.92 1.10
N LEU A 377 -8.61 3.81 -0.07
CA LEU A 377 -10.06 3.76 -0.19
C LEU A 377 -10.57 2.48 0.50
N MET A 378 -11.64 2.63 1.27
CA MET A 378 -12.36 1.49 1.89
C MET A 378 -13.51 1.00 0.99
N SER A 379 -13.54 1.44 -0.26
CA SER A 379 -14.48 1.09 -1.32
C SER A 379 -13.82 1.23 -2.70
N GLU A 380 -14.58 1.05 -3.78
CA GLU A 380 -14.13 1.44 -5.12
C GLU A 380 -14.14 2.98 -5.27
N PRO A 381 -13.26 3.56 -6.12
CA PRO A 381 -13.37 4.97 -6.47
C PRO A 381 -14.70 5.23 -7.20
N GLU A 382 -15.32 6.39 -6.94
CA GLU A 382 -16.64 6.71 -7.49
C GLU A 382 -16.82 8.20 -7.80
N TYR A 383 -17.69 8.47 -8.78
CA TYR A 383 -18.23 9.80 -9.03
C TYR A 383 -19.38 10.08 -8.07
N TRP A 384 -19.46 11.32 -7.60
CA TRP A 384 -20.64 11.80 -6.91
C TRP A 384 -21.83 11.88 -7.86
N ASN A 385 -22.99 11.43 -7.39
CA ASN A 385 -24.26 11.63 -8.09
C ASN A 385 -25.43 11.94 -7.15
N ALA A 386 -26.54 12.40 -7.73
CA ALA A 386 -27.73 12.78 -6.95
C ALA A 386 -28.43 11.61 -6.24
N THR A 387 -28.07 10.37 -6.55
CA THR A 387 -28.59 9.14 -5.96
C THR A 387 -27.65 8.52 -4.93
N GLU A 388 -26.69 9.31 -4.42
CA GLU A 388 -25.68 8.91 -3.44
C GLU A 388 -26.20 8.00 -2.32
N GLY A 389 -25.51 6.89 -2.08
CA GLY A 389 -25.73 5.99 -0.97
C GLY A 389 -24.92 4.71 -1.07
N ALA A 390 -24.88 3.93 0.02
CA ALA A 390 -24.02 2.75 0.08
C ALA A 390 -24.41 1.55 -0.82
N ASP A 391 -25.49 1.62 -1.63
CA ASP A 391 -25.94 0.47 -2.43
C ASP A 391 -25.39 0.57 -3.86
N PRO A 392 -24.41 -0.27 -4.26
CA PRO A 392 -23.71 -0.12 -5.54
C PRO A 392 -24.58 -0.32 -6.79
N VAL A 393 -25.80 -0.86 -6.61
CA VAL A 393 -26.77 -1.02 -7.71
C VAL A 393 -27.56 0.26 -7.94
N VAL A 394 -27.75 1.07 -6.90
CA VAL A 394 -28.50 2.34 -6.95
C VAL A 394 -27.54 3.51 -7.17
N ASP A 395 -26.40 3.47 -6.48
CA ASP A 395 -25.32 4.43 -6.58
C ASP A 395 -24.17 3.78 -7.36
N ASN A 396 -24.21 3.90 -8.69
CA ASN A 396 -23.18 3.28 -9.51
C ASN A 396 -21.93 4.16 -9.51
N ALA A 397 -20.75 3.57 -9.29
CA ALA A 397 -19.48 4.30 -9.26
C ALA A 397 -19.20 5.17 -10.52
N CYS A 398 -19.77 4.80 -11.67
CA CYS A 398 -19.62 5.52 -12.93
C CYS A 398 -20.72 6.55 -13.20
N ASP A 399 -21.80 6.57 -12.43
CA ASP A 399 -22.85 7.57 -12.57
C ASP A 399 -22.37 8.90 -11.96
N ALA A 400 -22.41 9.96 -12.76
CA ALA A 400 -22.00 11.30 -12.34
C ALA A 400 -23.16 12.28 -12.52
N THR A 401 -23.41 13.12 -11.51
CA THR A 401 -24.31 14.26 -11.64
C THR A 401 -23.51 15.55 -11.71
N PRO A 402 -23.40 16.20 -12.89
CA PRO A 402 -22.65 17.45 -13.00
C PRO A 402 -23.25 18.57 -12.15
N ILE A 403 -22.40 19.28 -11.41
CA ILE A 403 -22.75 20.40 -10.55
C ILE A 403 -22.41 21.70 -11.28
N LEU A 404 -23.41 22.58 -11.46
CA LEU A 404 -23.19 23.94 -11.95
C LEU A 404 -22.51 24.78 -10.85
N ALA A 405 -21.31 25.28 -11.12
CA ALA A 405 -20.65 26.26 -10.28
C ALA A 405 -21.31 27.64 -10.44
N GLU A 406 -21.71 28.27 -9.33
CA GLU A 406 -22.33 29.59 -9.31
C GLU A 406 -21.54 30.52 -8.38
N ALA A 407 -21.29 31.76 -8.82
CA ALA A 407 -20.55 32.74 -8.03
C ALA A 407 -21.23 33.02 -6.68
N GLY A 408 -20.48 32.94 -5.58
CA GLY A 408 -21.02 33.20 -4.24
C GLY A 408 -21.85 32.06 -3.66
N VAL A 409 -21.88 30.89 -4.32
CA VAL A 409 -22.71 29.75 -3.91
C VAL A 409 -21.84 28.52 -3.66
N THR A 410 -21.99 27.95 -2.47
CA THR A 410 -21.46 26.63 -2.13
C THR A 410 -22.52 25.57 -2.40
N LYS A 411 -22.18 24.59 -3.24
CA LYS A 411 -22.97 23.38 -3.51
C LYS A 411 -22.54 22.26 -2.57
N THR A 412 -23.41 21.27 -2.41
CA THR A 412 -23.13 20.10 -1.56
C THR A 412 -22.98 18.85 -2.41
N ALA A 413 -21.93 18.09 -2.14
CA ALA A 413 -21.72 16.75 -2.65
C ALA A 413 -21.28 15.91 -1.46
N ASP A 414 -22.18 15.16 -0.83
CA ASP A 414 -21.77 14.22 0.23
C ASP A 414 -21.45 12.89 -0.42
N PHE A 415 -20.44 12.17 0.09
CA PHE A 415 -20.12 10.82 -0.36
C PHE A 415 -20.46 9.80 0.72
N THR A 416 -20.97 8.64 0.33
CA THR A 416 -21.13 7.46 1.16
C THR A 416 -20.58 6.27 0.40
N PHE A 417 -19.42 5.78 0.83
CA PHE A 417 -18.76 4.66 0.18
C PHE A 417 -19.71 3.51 -0.13
N ASN A 418 -19.69 3.13 -1.39
CA ASN A 418 -20.40 1.98 -1.89
C ASN A 418 -20.04 0.69 -1.15
N GLY A 419 -21.03 -0.15 -0.88
CA GLY A 419 -20.83 -1.48 -0.31
C GLY A 419 -21.94 -1.94 0.64
N TYR A 420 -22.14 -3.25 0.70
CA TYR A 420 -23.17 -3.83 1.55
C TYR A 420 -22.68 -4.05 2.99
N ARG A 421 -23.55 -3.77 3.97
CA ARG A 421 -23.31 -4.05 5.41
C ARG A 421 -23.57 -5.49 5.84
N LYS A 422 -24.12 -6.31 4.95
CA LYS A 422 -24.49 -7.70 5.19
C LYS A 422 -23.94 -8.58 4.07
N GLY A 423 -23.72 -9.84 4.40
CA GLY A 423 -23.00 -10.76 3.53
C GLY A 423 -21.49 -10.61 3.76
N VAL A 424 -20.71 -11.02 2.77
CA VAL A 424 -19.26 -11.01 2.83
C VAL A 424 -18.72 -9.61 3.11
N GLN A 425 -17.78 -9.49 4.06
CA GLN A 425 -17.11 -8.23 4.40
C GLN A 425 -15.62 -8.36 4.14
N PHE A 426 -15.06 -7.42 3.40
CA PHE A 426 -13.62 -7.31 3.15
C PHE A 426 -13.01 -6.27 4.09
N THR A 427 -11.83 -6.55 4.64
CA THR A 427 -11.12 -5.63 5.54
C THR A 427 -9.62 -5.68 5.27
N PRO A 428 -9.00 -4.59 4.78
CA PRO A 428 -7.55 -4.47 4.77
C PRO A 428 -7.02 -4.38 6.20
N ILE A 429 -5.91 -5.06 6.52
CA ILE A 429 -5.31 -4.98 7.87
C ILE A 429 -4.13 -4.02 7.90
N VAL A 430 -3.09 -4.32 7.11
CA VAL A 430 -1.75 -3.76 7.30
C VAL A 430 -0.94 -3.88 6.02
N SER A 431 -0.03 -2.92 5.81
CA SER A 431 1.00 -3.01 4.78
C SER A 431 2.14 -3.95 5.19
N ALA A 432 1.81 -5.23 5.39
CA ALA A 432 2.75 -6.32 5.72
C ALA A 432 2.21 -7.65 5.17
N HIS A 433 2.95 -8.75 5.38
CA HIS A 433 2.53 -10.08 4.93
C HIS A 433 1.95 -10.90 6.09
N LEU A 434 0.73 -11.41 5.93
CA LEU A 434 0.22 -12.49 6.77
C LEU A 434 0.77 -13.83 6.28
N THR A 435 0.97 -14.74 7.22
CA THR A 435 1.58 -16.05 6.97
C THR A 435 0.70 -17.20 7.42
N ASP A 436 -0.20 -16.98 8.38
CA ASP A 436 -1.17 -17.96 8.84
C ASP A 436 -2.33 -17.29 9.60
N MET A 437 -3.44 -18.00 9.78
CA MET A 437 -4.60 -17.62 10.60
C MET A 437 -4.94 -18.73 11.59
N ALA A 438 -5.15 -18.34 12.85
CA ALA A 438 -5.69 -19.27 13.84
C ALA A 438 -7.06 -19.79 13.40
N LYS A 439 -7.28 -21.09 13.55
CA LYS A 439 -8.52 -21.75 13.12
C LYS A 439 -9.83 -21.23 13.75
N ASN A 440 -9.75 -20.35 14.75
CA ASN A 440 -10.91 -19.60 15.28
C ASN A 440 -11.29 -18.35 14.48
N GLY A 441 -10.52 -17.98 13.44
CA GLY A 441 -10.78 -16.81 12.58
C GLY A 441 -10.43 -15.45 13.19
N ARG A 442 -9.89 -15.39 14.42
CA ARG A 442 -9.79 -14.15 15.21
C ARG A 442 -8.39 -13.60 15.40
N SER A 443 -7.39 -14.27 14.82
CA SER A 443 -6.01 -13.81 14.89
C SER A 443 -5.17 -14.40 13.78
N SER A 444 -4.17 -13.64 13.33
CA SER A 444 -3.27 -14.04 12.23
C SER A 444 -1.83 -13.78 12.60
N ALA A 445 -0.94 -14.66 12.14
CA ALA A 445 0.50 -14.46 12.20
C ALA A 445 0.95 -13.68 10.96
N GLY A 446 2.02 -12.90 11.11
CA GLY A 446 2.61 -12.21 9.97
C GLY A 446 4.04 -11.75 10.20
N VAL A 447 4.60 -11.24 9.12
CA VAL A 447 5.95 -10.69 9.07
C VAL A 447 5.95 -9.36 8.30
N ALA A 448 6.57 -8.36 8.91
CA ALA A 448 6.86 -7.06 8.29
C ALA A 448 8.38 -6.93 8.15
N MET A 449 8.89 -7.11 6.93
CA MET A 449 10.33 -7.27 6.65
C MET A 449 10.92 -8.44 7.45
N ASN A 450 11.64 -8.17 8.54
CA ASN A 450 12.23 -9.19 9.44
C ASN A 450 11.61 -9.14 10.85
N THR A 451 10.47 -8.48 11.00
CA THR A 451 9.78 -8.30 12.29
C THR A 451 8.55 -9.18 12.32
N ALA A 452 8.54 -10.17 13.22
CA ALA A 452 7.36 -10.98 13.48
C ALA A 452 6.27 -10.17 14.18
N PHE A 453 5.02 -10.34 13.77
CA PHE A 453 3.88 -9.77 14.47
C PHE A 453 2.72 -10.76 14.50
N LYS A 454 1.78 -10.50 15.40
CA LYS A 454 0.49 -11.16 15.45
C LYS A 454 -0.60 -10.11 15.37
N TRP A 455 -1.57 -10.28 14.47
CA TRP A 455 -2.82 -9.54 14.50
C TRP A 455 -3.85 -10.29 15.36
N ASP A 456 -4.63 -9.56 16.15
CA ASP A 456 -5.75 -10.07 16.95
C ASP A 456 -6.95 -9.15 16.79
N GLN A 457 -8.12 -9.72 16.51
CA GLN A 457 -9.34 -8.95 16.23
C GLN A 457 -9.70 -7.92 17.32
N ASN A 458 -9.39 -8.21 18.59
CA ASN A 458 -9.75 -7.33 19.71
C ASN A 458 -8.59 -6.48 20.19
N ARG A 459 -7.34 -6.91 19.96
CA ARG A 459 -6.13 -6.22 20.45
C ARG A 459 -5.38 -5.46 19.36
N GLY A 460 -5.73 -5.63 18.09
CA GLY A 460 -5.02 -5.07 16.95
C GLY A 460 -3.68 -5.76 16.71
N LEU A 461 -2.70 -5.00 16.20
CA LEU A 461 -1.35 -5.50 15.93
C LEU A 461 -0.51 -5.62 17.21
N ILE A 462 0.11 -6.78 17.39
CA ILE A 462 1.04 -7.11 18.46
C ILE A 462 2.38 -7.41 17.81
N VAL A 463 3.30 -6.46 17.87
CA VAL A 463 4.68 -6.64 17.38
C VAL A 463 5.45 -7.48 18.40
N LEU A 464 6.09 -8.56 17.94
CA LEU A 464 6.91 -9.40 18.81
C LEU A 464 8.27 -8.71 19.06
N PRO A 465 8.93 -9.00 20.19
CA PRO A 465 10.29 -8.53 20.45
C PRO A 465 11.27 -8.89 19.30
N PRO A 466 12.26 -8.03 18.99
CA PRO A 466 13.12 -8.18 17.80
C PRO A 466 13.92 -9.48 17.71
N GLU A 467 14.18 -10.15 18.84
CA GLU A 467 14.83 -11.45 18.94
C GLU A 467 14.01 -12.60 18.35
N PHE A 468 12.69 -12.42 18.20
CA PHE A 468 11.80 -13.39 17.56
C PHE A 468 11.62 -13.07 16.08
N LYS A 469 11.90 -14.04 15.23
CA LYS A 469 11.79 -13.95 13.76
C LYS A 469 10.75 -14.91 13.24
N ALA A 470 9.97 -14.49 12.24
CA ALA A 470 9.03 -15.38 11.54
C ALA A 470 9.60 -15.68 10.16
N ASN A 471 9.99 -16.95 9.92
CA ASN A 471 10.30 -17.45 8.58
C ASN A 471 9.02 -17.84 7.84
N HIS A 472 8.23 -18.71 8.47
CA HIS A 472 6.85 -18.99 8.07
C HIS A 472 5.90 -18.32 9.08
N GLY A 473 5.89 -18.75 10.33
CA GLY A 473 5.02 -18.16 11.35
C GLY A 473 3.63 -18.78 11.32
N ALA A 474 3.40 -19.77 12.18
CA ALA A 474 2.15 -20.54 12.28
C ALA A 474 1.49 -20.37 13.65
N LEU A 475 0.16 -20.49 13.71
CA LEU A 475 -0.65 -20.35 14.91
C LEU A 475 -1.37 -21.65 15.26
N ASN A 476 -1.48 -21.92 16.56
CA ASN A 476 -2.42 -22.95 17.00
C ASN A 476 -3.88 -22.46 16.84
N ALA A 477 -4.87 -23.36 16.94
CA ALA A 477 -6.26 -23.06 16.59
C ALA A 477 -6.91 -21.89 17.35
N ASN A 478 -6.44 -21.57 18.57
CA ASN A 478 -6.95 -20.43 19.35
C ASN A 478 -6.05 -19.18 19.27
N GLY A 479 -4.98 -19.23 18.49
CA GLY A 479 -4.05 -18.14 18.25
C GLY A 479 -3.17 -17.74 19.43
N ARG A 480 -3.12 -18.53 20.51
CA ARG A 480 -2.34 -18.17 21.71
C ARG A 480 -0.87 -18.53 21.60
N LYS A 481 -0.54 -19.48 20.73
CA LYS A 481 0.84 -19.89 20.46
C LYS A 481 1.18 -19.56 19.01
N MET A 482 2.33 -18.95 18.81
CA MET A 482 2.89 -18.66 17.50
C MET A 482 4.26 -19.34 17.38
N LEU A 483 4.44 -20.12 16.32
CA LEU A 483 5.71 -20.72 15.95
C LEU A 483 6.60 -19.65 15.33
N VAL A 484 7.74 -19.37 15.94
CA VAL A 484 8.74 -18.39 15.50
C VAL A 484 10.13 -18.98 15.67
N GLN A 485 11.15 -18.23 15.28
CA GLN A 485 12.57 -18.56 15.42
C GLN A 485 13.20 -17.62 16.44
N ALA A 486 14.17 -18.09 17.21
CA ALA A 486 14.98 -17.27 18.11
C ALA A 486 16.40 -17.84 18.26
N ASP A 487 17.39 -16.97 18.42
CA ASP A 487 18.74 -17.32 18.86
C ASP A 487 18.76 -17.22 20.40
N LEU A 488 18.69 -18.37 21.07
CA LEU A 488 18.49 -18.45 22.52
C LEU A 488 19.80 -18.39 23.31
N ASP A 489 20.92 -18.79 22.71
CA ASP A 489 22.23 -18.87 23.37
C ASP A 489 23.21 -17.78 22.91
N GLY A 490 22.85 -17.02 21.87
CA GLY A 490 23.62 -15.90 21.32
C GLY A 490 24.75 -16.32 20.39
N ASN A 491 24.72 -17.54 19.85
CA ASN A 491 25.77 -18.07 18.97
C ASN A 491 25.62 -17.64 17.50
N GLY A 492 24.51 -16.98 17.13
CA GLY A 492 24.20 -16.54 15.77
C GLY A 492 23.42 -17.55 14.92
N ILE A 493 22.96 -18.66 15.50
CA ILE A 493 22.13 -19.69 14.89
C ILE A 493 20.78 -19.73 15.63
N GLN A 494 19.69 -19.76 14.87
CA GLN A 494 18.34 -19.71 15.44
C GLN A 494 17.68 -21.08 15.46
N GLU A 495 16.83 -21.28 16.46
CA GLU A 495 16.02 -22.48 16.67
C GLU A 495 14.51 -22.15 16.66
N PRO A 496 13.65 -23.13 16.32
CA PRO A 496 12.21 -22.95 16.41
C PRO A 496 11.71 -22.95 17.85
N VAL A 497 10.82 -22.02 18.15
CA VAL A 497 10.20 -21.84 19.46
C VAL A 497 8.70 -21.53 19.33
N LEU A 498 7.91 -21.92 20.33
CA LEU A 498 6.54 -21.44 20.48
C LEU A 498 6.52 -20.22 21.40
N TRP A 499 6.16 -19.07 20.85
CA TRP A 499 5.91 -17.85 21.60
C TRP A 499 4.44 -17.80 22.07
N SER A 500 4.23 -17.41 23.34
CA SER A 500 2.89 -17.25 23.93
C SER A 500 2.91 -16.14 25.00
N ASP A 501 2.55 -14.91 24.61
CA ASP A 501 2.45 -13.73 25.51
C ASP A 501 3.69 -13.61 26.45
N GLY A 502 4.90 -13.62 25.88
CA GLY A 502 6.16 -13.47 26.61
C GLY A 502 6.70 -14.75 27.27
N LYS A 503 6.04 -15.89 27.06
CA LYS A 503 6.60 -17.22 27.38
C LYS A 503 7.09 -17.89 26.10
N VAL A 504 8.18 -18.63 26.23
CA VAL A 504 8.81 -19.36 25.13
C VAL A 504 8.84 -20.85 25.49
N ILE A 505 8.47 -21.70 24.53
CA ILE A 505 8.67 -23.15 24.59
C ILE A 505 9.64 -23.50 23.48
N GLU A 506 10.81 -23.97 23.86
CA GLU A 506 11.85 -24.42 22.93
C GLU A 506 11.40 -25.72 22.28
N LEU A 507 11.50 -25.81 20.94
CA LEU A 507 11.35 -27.10 20.27
C LEU A 507 12.66 -27.89 20.34
N GLY A 508 13.79 -27.20 20.52
CA GLY A 508 15.14 -27.73 20.51
C GLY A 508 15.68 -27.91 19.09
N ASP A 509 16.82 -28.58 19.00
CA ASP A 509 17.53 -28.87 17.75
C ASP A 509 17.99 -30.35 17.70
N LEU A 510 18.57 -30.77 16.58
CA LEU A 510 19.10 -32.13 16.38
C LEU A 510 20.58 -32.18 16.03
N ASN A 511 21.29 -31.05 16.01
CA ASN A 511 22.70 -30.96 15.61
C ASN A 511 23.60 -30.31 16.69
N GLY A 512 23.09 -30.09 17.89
CA GLY A 512 23.71 -29.36 18.99
C GLY A 512 23.91 -27.88 18.73
N ASP A 513 23.06 -27.29 17.89
CA ASP A 513 23.15 -25.92 17.36
C ASP A 513 24.56 -25.57 16.84
N SER A 514 25.23 -26.56 16.25
CA SER A 514 26.65 -26.47 15.88
C SER A 514 26.87 -25.90 14.47
N CYS A 515 25.81 -25.88 13.66
CA CYS A 515 25.78 -25.39 12.30
C CYS A 515 24.33 -25.09 11.90
N GLY A 516 24.14 -24.24 10.89
CA GLY A 516 22.82 -23.92 10.38
C GLY A 516 22.81 -23.68 8.87
N GLY A 517 21.62 -23.77 8.29
CA GLY A 517 21.38 -23.40 6.90
C GLY A 517 20.97 -21.94 6.76
N SER A 518 21.23 -21.38 5.58
CA SER A 518 20.90 -19.98 5.28
C SER A 518 19.40 -19.78 5.13
N SER A 519 18.87 -18.73 5.74
CA SER A 519 17.49 -18.26 5.60
C SER A 519 17.42 -16.74 5.46
N GLN A 520 16.23 -16.21 5.17
CA GLN A 520 16.00 -14.76 5.06
C GLN A 520 16.37 -14.00 6.35
N ASN A 521 16.22 -14.64 7.51
CA ASN A 521 16.48 -14.05 8.82
C ASN A 521 17.84 -14.45 9.42
N GLY A 522 18.74 -15.04 8.64
CA GLY A 522 20.05 -15.50 9.11
C GLY A 522 20.20 -17.03 9.10
N SER A 523 21.08 -17.56 9.95
CA SER A 523 21.33 -18.99 10.07
C SER A 523 20.33 -19.65 11.01
N ASN A 524 19.79 -20.81 10.64
CA ASN A 524 18.95 -21.63 11.54
C ASN A 524 19.45 -23.08 11.58
N SER A 525 19.43 -23.72 12.74
CA SER A 525 19.68 -25.17 12.89
C SER A 525 18.43 -25.99 12.53
N ALA A 526 17.25 -25.43 12.76
CA ALA A 526 15.96 -25.98 12.35
C ALA A 526 14.98 -24.87 11.98
N SER A 527 13.93 -25.20 11.22
CA SER A 527 12.86 -24.26 10.88
C SER A 527 11.51 -24.95 10.96
N GLY A 528 10.67 -24.43 11.86
CA GLY A 528 9.28 -24.85 12.00
C GLY A 528 8.40 -24.24 10.91
N PHE A 529 7.47 -25.05 10.39
CA PHE A 529 6.52 -24.65 9.35
C PHE A 529 5.08 -24.59 9.86
N ASP A 530 4.63 -25.60 10.62
CA ASP A 530 3.22 -25.69 11.00
C ASP A 530 3.00 -26.33 12.39
N LEU A 531 1.81 -26.12 12.95
CA LEU A 531 1.36 -26.54 14.28
C LEU A 531 0.01 -27.26 14.22
N ASP A 532 -0.15 -28.28 15.07
CA ASP A 532 -1.48 -28.88 15.27
C ASP A 532 -2.43 -27.88 15.97
N ALA A 533 -3.73 -28.18 15.95
CA ALA A 533 -4.75 -27.30 16.53
C ALA A 533 -4.51 -27.02 18.02
N SER A 534 -3.92 -27.97 18.76
CA SER A 534 -3.62 -27.81 20.18
C SER A 534 -2.33 -27.02 20.46
N GLY A 535 -1.47 -26.84 19.47
CA GLY A 535 -0.14 -26.24 19.59
C GLY A 535 0.78 -27.07 20.49
N LYS A 536 0.67 -28.40 20.43
CA LYS A 536 1.49 -29.37 21.16
C LYS A 536 2.32 -30.26 20.24
N THR A 537 2.05 -30.23 18.94
CA THR A 537 2.81 -30.91 17.91
C THR A 537 3.17 -29.90 16.83
N ALA A 538 4.39 -29.99 16.31
CA ALA A 538 4.91 -29.10 15.27
C ALA A 538 5.69 -29.91 14.24
N THR A 539 5.77 -29.40 13.02
CA THR A 539 6.61 -29.98 11.96
C THR A 539 7.41 -28.91 11.22
N GLY A 540 8.37 -29.35 10.41
CA GLY A 540 9.25 -28.51 9.64
C GLY A 540 10.45 -29.30 9.13
N PHE A 541 11.62 -28.67 9.08
CA PHE A 541 12.87 -29.33 8.73
C PHE A 541 14.04 -28.91 9.62
N VAL A 542 15.06 -29.76 9.65
CA VAL A 542 16.33 -29.57 10.36
C VAL A 542 17.50 -29.60 9.38
N TYR A 543 18.58 -28.94 9.77
CA TYR A 543 19.88 -28.99 9.11
C TYR A 543 20.83 -29.87 9.93
N ILE A 544 21.41 -30.92 9.34
CA ILE A 544 22.31 -31.85 10.04
C ILE A 544 23.55 -32.08 9.19
N ASP A 545 24.74 -31.93 9.77
CA ASP A 545 26.00 -32.34 9.12
C ASP A 545 26.07 -33.87 9.06
N THR A 546 25.93 -34.44 7.86
CA THR A 546 25.94 -35.89 7.68
C THR A 546 27.31 -36.44 7.31
N ASP A 547 28.24 -35.61 6.81
CA ASP A 547 29.54 -36.04 6.30
C ASP A 547 30.76 -35.43 7.02
N GLY A 548 30.51 -34.57 8.01
CA GLY A 548 31.49 -33.99 8.92
C GLY A 548 32.28 -32.83 8.32
N ASP A 549 31.79 -32.21 7.24
CA ASP A 549 32.47 -31.09 6.57
C ASP A 549 32.22 -29.72 7.25
N GLY A 550 31.35 -29.68 8.27
CA GLY A 550 30.95 -28.50 9.01
C GLY A 550 29.86 -27.67 8.32
N ARG A 551 29.32 -28.15 7.20
CA ARG A 551 28.15 -27.59 6.50
C ARG A 551 26.96 -28.53 6.71
N CYS A 552 25.77 -27.94 6.75
CA CYS A 552 24.56 -28.65 7.16
C CYS A 552 23.39 -28.43 6.21
N GLN A 553 23.64 -27.93 5.01
CA GLN A 553 22.60 -27.52 4.04
C GLN A 553 22.78 -28.13 2.64
N ASN A 554 23.64 -29.13 2.49
CA ASN A 554 23.87 -29.81 1.24
C ASN A 554 22.73 -30.81 0.97
N SER A 555 21.82 -30.43 0.07
CA SER A 555 20.69 -31.27 -0.32
C SER A 555 21.12 -32.63 -0.87
N SER A 556 22.26 -32.70 -1.55
CA SER A 556 22.76 -33.95 -2.17
C SER A 556 23.38 -34.93 -1.17
N LYS A 557 23.47 -34.53 0.10
CA LYS A 557 24.03 -35.31 1.21
C LYS A 557 22.95 -35.72 2.22
N GLY A 558 21.70 -35.30 2.01
CA GLY A 558 20.62 -35.57 2.94
C GLY A 558 20.74 -34.78 4.25
N GLU A 559 21.29 -33.57 4.18
CA GLU A 559 21.49 -32.69 5.34
C GLU A 559 20.24 -31.88 5.70
N VAL A 560 19.22 -31.87 4.85
CA VAL A 560 17.94 -31.20 5.09
C VAL A 560 16.86 -32.26 5.25
N LEU A 561 16.40 -32.46 6.49
CA LEU A 561 15.51 -33.57 6.87
C LEU A 561 14.24 -33.09 7.58
N PRO A 562 13.11 -33.80 7.43
CA PRO A 562 11.87 -33.44 8.07
C PRO A 562 11.89 -33.82 9.56
N PHE A 563 11.25 -33.01 10.39
CA PHE A 563 11.07 -33.32 11.81
C PHE A 563 9.62 -33.31 12.24
N ILE A 564 9.37 -34.00 13.34
CA ILE A 564 8.20 -33.81 14.19
C ILE A 564 8.67 -33.47 15.60
N TRP A 565 8.03 -32.48 16.21
CA TRP A 565 8.18 -32.17 17.62
C TRP A 565 6.85 -32.41 18.30
N ASP A 566 6.87 -32.99 19.50
CA ASP A 566 5.73 -32.91 20.40
C ASP A 566 6.18 -32.55 21.82
N GLN A 567 5.28 -31.92 22.57
CA GLN A 567 5.58 -31.38 23.90
C GLN A 567 6.11 -32.44 24.89
N LYS A 568 5.81 -33.73 24.68
CA LYS A 568 6.20 -34.81 25.59
C LYS A 568 7.54 -35.42 25.24
N ASN A 569 7.82 -35.58 23.94
CA ASN A 569 8.94 -36.35 23.44
C ASN A 569 10.05 -35.48 22.82
N GLY A 570 9.80 -34.20 22.59
CA GLY A 570 10.75 -33.29 21.93
C GLY A 570 10.86 -33.52 20.43
N MET A 571 11.85 -32.86 19.82
CA MET A 571 12.11 -32.93 18.37
C MET A 571 12.74 -34.27 17.99
N ARG A 572 12.33 -34.82 16.86
CA ARG A 572 12.89 -36.04 16.26
C ARG A 572 12.66 -36.07 14.76
N LEU A 573 13.47 -36.85 14.05
CA LEU A 573 13.33 -37.03 12.60
C LEU A 573 12.10 -37.86 12.26
N LEU A 574 11.41 -37.45 11.19
CA LEU A 574 10.45 -38.30 10.51
C LEU A 574 11.19 -39.32 9.62
N ASP A 575 10.54 -40.47 9.37
CA ASP A 575 11.11 -41.49 8.49
C ASP A 575 11.33 -40.92 7.09
N THR A 576 12.44 -41.24 6.46
CA THR A 576 12.72 -40.84 5.08
C THR A 576 13.22 -42.03 4.26
N THR A 577 12.91 -43.23 4.73
CA THR A 577 13.28 -44.47 4.05
C THR A 577 12.57 -44.52 2.70
N GLY A 578 13.32 -44.81 1.63
CA GLY A 578 12.80 -44.80 0.26
C GLY A 578 12.83 -43.45 -0.45
N ARG A 579 13.39 -42.40 0.17
CA ARG A 579 13.73 -41.15 -0.52
C ARG A 579 14.79 -41.37 -1.60
N VAL A 580 14.87 -40.44 -2.54
CA VAL A 580 16.03 -40.35 -3.44
C VAL A 580 17.17 -39.65 -2.70
N ASP A 581 18.34 -40.30 -2.58
CA ASP A 581 19.42 -39.90 -1.66
C ASP A 581 19.95 -38.47 -1.83
N TRP A 582 19.78 -37.85 -3.00
CA TRP A 582 20.25 -36.49 -3.30
C TRP A 582 19.20 -35.39 -3.13
N GLN A 583 17.99 -35.74 -2.69
CA GLN A 583 16.89 -34.78 -2.48
C GLN A 583 16.76 -34.42 -1.00
N TRP A 584 16.51 -33.14 -0.74
CA TRP A 584 16.05 -32.68 0.55
C TRP A 584 14.58 -33.09 0.77
N VAL A 585 14.19 -33.28 2.02
CA VAL A 585 12.80 -33.57 2.40
C VAL A 585 12.42 -32.66 3.56
N ARG A 586 11.22 -32.07 3.53
CA ARG A 586 10.69 -31.22 4.62
C ARG A 586 9.24 -31.55 4.94
N GLY A 587 8.86 -31.43 6.22
CA GLY A 587 7.46 -31.30 6.62
C GLY A 587 6.97 -29.87 6.34
N GLN A 588 5.76 -29.74 5.80
CA GLN A 588 5.18 -28.46 5.41
C GLN A 588 3.92 -28.12 6.19
N ALA A 589 3.03 -29.10 6.40
CA ALA A 589 1.78 -28.92 7.12
C ALA A 589 1.42 -30.15 7.95
N ILE A 590 0.62 -29.95 8.99
CA ILE A 590 0.17 -30.99 9.92
C ILE A 590 -1.35 -30.90 10.14
N SER A 591 -2.04 -32.05 10.20
CA SER A 591 -3.46 -32.10 10.47
C SER A 591 -3.80 -31.52 11.84
N GLY A 592 -5.02 -31.02 12.00
CA GLY A 592 -5.46 -30.40 13.26
C GLY A 592 -5.33 -31.30 14.49
N ASN A 593 -5.48 -32.61 14.33
CA ASN A 593 -5.29 -33.62 15.40
C ASN A 593 -3.83 -34.07 15.59
N GLY A 594 -2.90 -33.62 14.74
CA GLY A 594 -1.47 -33.93 14.82
C GLY A 594 -1.06 -35.30 14.27
N GLU A 595 -1.96 -36.04 13.63
CA GLU A 595 -1.70 -37.43 13.20
C GLU A 595 -1.13 -37.55 11.77
N VAL A 596 -1.43 -36.59 10.89
CA VAL A 596 -1.01 -36.61 9.49
C VAL A 596 -0.12 -35.41 9.21
N ILE A 597 1.06 -35.65 8.66
CA ILE A 597 1.98 -34.60 8.20
C ILE A 597 2.14 -34.77 6.69
N VAL A 598 2.09 -33.67 5.95
CA VAL A 598 2.47 -33.63 4.54
C VAL A 598 3.72 -32.78 4.34
N GLY A 599 4.41 -33.05 3.25
CA GLY A 599 5.69 -32.43 2.96
C GLY A 599 6.03 -32.40 1.48
N SER A 600 7.23 -31.94 1.18
CA SER A 600 7.80 -32.05 -0.17
C SER A 600 9.18 -32.69 -0.14
N MET A 601 9.44 -33.47 -1.18
CA MET A 601 10.74 -34.03 -1.53
C MET A 601 11.25 -33.33 -2.80
N GLY A 602 12.45 -32.74 -2.71
CA GLY A 602 13.11 -32.05 -3.83
C GLY A 602 12.42 -30.77 -4.32
N GLY A 603 11.24 -30.42 -3.80
CA GLY A 603 10.46 -29.24 -4.21
C GLY A 603 9.48 -29.50 -5.35
N PHE A 604 9.25 -30.77 -5.72
CA PHE A 604 8.40 -31.12 -6.85
C PHE A 604 7.61 -32.43 -6.69
N GLU A 605 7.81 -33.16 -5.59
CA GLU A 605 6.99 -34.31 -5.23
C GLU A 605 6.39 -34.12 -3.83
N ALA A 606 5.09 -34.35 -3.71
CA ALA A 606 4.40 -34.41 -2.42
C ALA A 606 4.72 -35.71 -1.67
N VAL A 607 4.86 -35.60 -0.35
CA VAL A 607 5.06 -36.75 0.56
C VAL A 607 4.18 -36.64 1.80
N ALA A 608 3.96 -37.75 2.50
CA ALA A 608 3.19 -37.75 3.75
C ALA A 608 3.70 -38.76 4.79
N TRP A 609 3.30 -38.53 6.05
CA TRP A 609 3.48 -39.43 7.19
C TRP A 609 2.18 -39.52 7.97
N VAL A 610 1.77 -40.73 8.30
CA VAL A 610 0.55 -41.00 9.07
C VAL A 610 0.95 -41.71 10.35
N ASN A 611 0.62 -41.11 11.50
CA ASN A 611 0.98 -41.58 12.83
C ASN A 611 2.49 -41.86 12.98
N GLU A 612 3.33 -40.97 12.43
CA GLU A 612 4.80 -41.11 12.38
C GLU A 612 5.29 -42.43 11.74
N GLY A 613 4.46 -43.02 10.87
CA GLY A 613 4.79 -44.19 10.09
C GLY A 613 5.85 -43.93 9.01
N PRO A 614 6.12 -44.95 8.16
CA PRO A 614 7.01 -44.79 7.01
C PRO A 614 6.57 -43.65 6.07
N MET A 615 7.53 -43.04 5.39
CA MET A 615 7.24 -42.01 4.39
C MET A 615 6.41 -42.58 3.23
N ILE A 616 5.35 -41.87 2.85
CA ILE A 616 4.51 -42.15 1.68
C ILE A 616 4.91 -41.17 0.56
N ASN A 617 5.34 -41.67 -0.60
CA ASN A 617 5.64 -40.83 -1.76
C ASN A 617 4.37 -40.63 -2.61
N LEU A 618 3.61 -39.58 -2.30
CA LEU A 618 2.37 -39.23 -3.00
C LEU A 618 2.63 -38.80 -4.45
N GLY A 619 3.80 -38.21 -4.73
CA GLY A 619 4.25 -37.91 -6.09
C GLY A 619 4.36 -39.15 -6.96
N ALA A 620 5.00 -40.21 -6.46
CA ALA A 620 5.14 -41.47 -7.16
C ALA A 620 3.82 -42.25 -7.28
N GLU A 621 2.95 -42.18 -6.26
CA GLU A 621 1.71 -42.95 -6.21
C GLU A 621 0.57 -42.31 -7.02
N PHE A 622 0.45 -40.98 -6.97
CA PHE A 622 -0.69 -40.22 -7.51
C PHE A 622 -0.29 -39.11 -8.49
N GLY A 623 1.00 -38.91 -8.77
CA GLY A 623 1.46 -37.79 -9.59
C GLY A 623 1.35 -36.44 -8.89
N ALA A 624 1.30 -36.44 -7.55
CA ALA A 624 1.12 -35.24 -6.74
C ALA A 624 2.38 -34.36 -6.70
N ARG A 625 2.25 -33.12 -7.14
CA ARG A 625 3.33 -32.13 -7.24
C ARG A 625 3.60 -31.43 -5.91
N ASP A 626 2.53 -30.98 -5.24
CA ASP A 626 2.61 -30.23 -3.97
C ASP A 626 1.33 -30.40 -3.11
N THR A 627 1.42 -30.03 -1.83
CA THR A 627 0.31 -30.09 -0.86
C THR A 627 0.61 -29.32 0.43
N TYR A 628 -0.30 -28.42 0.82
CA TYR A 628 -0.31 -27.81 2.17
C TYR A 628 -1.63 -28.05 2.92
N ALA A 629 -2.75 -28.24 2.21
CA ALA A 629 -4.07 -28.28 2.83
C ALA A 629 -4.43 -29.69 3.33
N ILE A 630 -4.60 -29.83 4.65
CA ILE A 630 -5.07 -31.04 5.32
C ILE A 630 -6.20 -30.68 6.29
N ASN A 631 -7.30 -31.42 6.26
CA ASN A 631 -8.39 -31.22 7.21
C ASN A 631 -8.02 -31.69 8.63
N HIS A 632 -8.91 -31.49 9.61
CA HIS A 632 -8.56 -31.70 11.02
C HIS A 632 -8.10 -33.12 11.35
N ASP A 633 -8.72 -34.15 10.76
CA ASP A 633 -8.42 -35.56 11.05
C ASP A 633 -7.55 -36.24 9.99
N GLY A 634 -7.16 -35.55 8.92
CA GLY A 634 -6.38 -36.11 7.82
C GLY A 634 -7.17 -37.03 6.88
N SER A 635 -8.50 -37.08 6.98
CA SER A 635 -9.35 -37.82 6.04
C SER A 635 -9.49 -37.13 4.68
N ARG A 636 -9.08 -35.86 4.58
CA ARG A 636 -9.03 -35.07 3.34
C ARG A 636 -7.73 -34.28 3.28
N VAL A 637 -6.81 -34.78 2.45
CA VAL A 637 -5.56 -34.12 2.06
C VAL A 637 -5.68 -33.69 0.60
N VAL A 638 -5.39 -32.43 0.30
CA VAL A 638 -5.58 -31.87 -1.05
C VAL A 638 -4.28 -31.99 -1.85
N LEU A 639 -4.32 -32.69 -2.98
CA LEU A 639 -3.14 -32.96 -3.81
C LEU A 639 -3.27 -32.27 -5.17
N ASP A 640 -2.27 -31.46 -5.54
CA ASP A 640 -2.12 -30.93 -6.90
C ASP A 640 -1.54 -31.99 -7.84
N THR A 641 -2.17 -32.25 -8.98
CA THR A 641 -1.68 -33.21 -9.98
C THR A 641 -1.79 -32.65 -11.39
N ARG A 642 -1.14 -33.33 -12.36
CA ARG A 642 -1.26 -32.96 -13.77
C ARG A 642 -2.68 -33.12 -14.33
N ASP A 643 -3.51 -33.95 -13.71
CA ASP A 643 -4.86 -34.28 -14.19
C ASP A 643 -5.96 -33.56 -13.37
N GLY A 644 -5.58 -32.58 -12.55
CA GLY A 644 -6.45 -31.83 -11.65
C GLY A 644 -6.16 -32.09 -10.17
N VAL A 645 -7.08 -31.68 -9.30
CA VAL A 645 -6.91 -31.75 -7.85
C VAL A 645 -7.58 -33.00 -7.29
N LEU A 646 -6.87 -33.70 -6.40
CA LEU A 646 -7.37 -34.89 -5.71
C LEU A 646 -7.57 -34.62 -4.21
N LEU A 647 -8.60 -35.23 -3.63
CA LEU A 647 -8.73 -35.43 -2.19
C LEU A 647 -8.25 -36.85 -1.86
N TRP A 648 -7.18 -36.95 -1.08
CA TRP A 648 -6.64 -38.21 -0.58
C TRP A 648 -7.00 -38.42 0.88
N ASN A 649 -7.46 -39.61 1.23
CA ASN A 649 -7.73 -40.00 2.61
C ASN A 649 -6.53 -40.74 3.19
N ALA A 650 -5.84 -40.10 4.15
CA ALA A 650 -4.57 -40.62 4.66
C ALA A 650 -4.69 -41.95 5.43
N HIS A 651 -5.88 -42.29 5.93
CA HIS A 651 -6.12 -43.49 6.73
C HIS A 651 -6.55 -44.71 5.90
N THR A 652 -7.14 -44.47 4.71
CA THR A 652 -7.67 -45.54 3.85
C THR A 652 -6.93 -45.67 2.52
N GLY A 653 -6.24 -44.60 2.07
CA GLY A 653 -5.60 -44.53 0.77
C GLY A 653 -6.54 -44.18 -0.39
N GLU A 654 -7.84 -44.00 -0.13
CA GLU A 654 -8.82 -43.66 -1.16
C GLU A 654 -8.60 -42.24 -1.72
N THR A 655 -8.87 -42.06 -3.01
CA THR A 655 -8.78 -40.76 -3.68
C THR A 655 -10.09 -40.39 -4.37
N GLN A 656 -10.37 -39.09 -4.40
CA GLN A 656 -11.49 -38.48 -5.12
C GLN A 656 -10.97 -37.32 -5.96
N ASN A 657 -11.18 -37.35 -7.28
CA ASN A 657 -10.88 -36.22 -8.15
C ASN A 657 -11.99 -35.15 -8.02
N ILE A 658 -11.61 -33.92 -7.69
CA ILE A 658 -12.52 -32.78 -7.53
C ILE A 658 -12.42 -31.75 -8.67
N GLY A 659 -11.81 -32.16 -9.79
CA GLY A 659 -11.58 -31.34 -10.97
C GLY A 659 -10.38 -30.40 -10.81
N GLY A 660 -10.25 -29.47 -11.75
CA GLY A 660 -9.21 -28.45 -11.77
C GLY A 660 -9.55 -27.42 -12.83
N PHE A 661 -8.56 -26.65 -13.25
CA PHE A 661 -8.72 -25.63 -14.28
C PHE A 661 -7.97 -26.02 -15.56
N GLU A 662 -8.48 -25.54 -16.69
CA GLU A 662 -7.95 -25.80 -18.02
C GLU A 662 -7.31 -24.55 -18.62
N TRP A 663 -6.14 -24.70 -19.24
CA TRP A 663 -5.51 -23.62 -19.97
C TRP A 663 -6.36 -23.21 -21.18
N CYS A 664 -6.33 -21.92 -21.52
CA CYS A 664 -7.08 -21.32 -22.62
C CYS A 664 -8.61 -21.35 -22.47
N VAL A 665 -9.12 -21.91 -21.37
CA VAL A 665 -10.54 -21.87 -20.97
C VAL A 665 -10.68 -21.02 -19.72
N ASP A 666 -9.95 -21.40 -18.66
CA ASP A 666 -10.04 -20.78 -17.35
C ASP A 666 -8.96 -19.72 -17.10
N ALA A 667 -7.84 -19.79 -17.83
CA ALA A 667 -6.75 -18.80 -17.80
C ALA A 667 -5.97 -18.79 -19.13
N PRO A 668 -5.41 -17.65 -19.55
CA PRO A 668 -4.53 -17.59 -20.72
C PRO A 668 -3.21 -18.33 -20.47
N TYR A 669 -2.56 -18.77 -21.55
CA TYR A 669 -1.22 -19.33 -21.50
C TYR A 669 -0.32 -18.56 -22.47
N SER A 670 0.58 -17.74 -21.91
CA SER A 670 1.48 -16.88 -22.67
C SER A 670 2.94 -17.24 -22.45
N ASP A 671 3.79 -17.00 -23.45
CA ASP A 671 5.23 -17.12 -23.26
C ASP A 671 5.82 -15.95 -22.44
N PHE A 672 7.11 -16.04 -22.12
CA PHE A 672 7.83 -15.01 -21.37
C PHE A 672 7.83 -13.63 -22.04
N PHE A 673 7.58 -13.55 -23.36
CA PHE A 673 7.52 -12.30 -24.11
C PHE A 673 6.07 -11.78 -24.27
N GLY A 674 5.10 -12.42 -23.64
CA GLY A 674 3.69 -12.04 -23.69
C GLY A 674 2.96 -12.54 -24.94
N THR A 675 3.56 -13.44 -25.73
CA THR A 675 2.89 -14.04 -26.89
C THR A 675 1.79 -14.97 -26.40
N ASP A 676 0.55 -14.77 -26.87
CA ASP A 676 -0.57 -15.67 -26.58
C ASP A 676 -0.36 -17.01 -27.31
N LEU A 677 -0.04 -18.05 -26.55
CA LEU A 677 0.18 -19.40 -27.09
C LEU A 677 -1.14 -20.15 -27.30
N CYS A 678 -2.22 -19.73 -26.62
CA CYS A 678 -3.56 -20.25 -26.84
C CYS A 678 -4.05 -19.93 -28.25
N GLU A 679 -3.81 -18.70 -28.74
CA GLU A 679 -4.16 -18.31 -30.11
C GLU A 679 -3.33 -19.08 -31.16
N LEU A 680 -2.05 -19.31 -30.88
CA LEU A 680 -1.12 -19.94 -31.83
C LEU A 680 -1.32 -21.44 -32.00
N TYR A 681 -1.57 -22.16 -30.90
CA TYR A 681 -1.59 -23.63 -30.90
C TYR A 681 -2.96 -24.24 -30.58
N GLY A 682 -3.87 -23.46 -30.00
CA GLY A 682 -5.20 -23.91 -29.59
C GLY A 682 -5.21 -24.62 -28.23
N ALA A 683 -6.36 -24.57 -27.56
CA ALA A 683 -6.55 -25.08 -26.20
C ALA A 683 -6.21 -26.57 -26.04
N GLU A 684 -6.66 -27.43 -26.97
CA GLU A 684 -6.42 -28.89 -26.89
C GLU A 684 -4.93 -29.23 -26.87
N PHE A 685 -4.13 -28.56 -27.70
CA PHE A 685 -2.68 -28.79 -27.76
C PHE A 685 -1.97 -28.35 -26.48
N ILE A 686 -2.32 -27.16 -25.97
CA ILE A 686 -1.75 -26.65 -24.71
C ILE A 686 -2.11 -27.57 -23.55
N GLN A 687 -3.38 -28.00 -23.48
CA GLN A 687 -3.85 -28.91 -22.43
C GLN A 687 -3.17 -30.28 -22.50
N GLU A 688 -2.92 -30.84 -23.69
CA GLU A 688 -2.20 -32.12 -23.84
C GLU A 688 -0.72 -31.99 -23.41
N MET A 689 -0.09 -30.85 -23.69
CA MET A 689 1.30 -30.56 -23.36
C MET A 689 1.48 -30.34 -21.85
N GLU A 690 0.76 -29.37 -21.28
CA GLU A 690 0.96 -28.90 -19.90
C GLU A 690 0.16 -29.71 -18.87
N GLY A 691 -1.01 -30.23 -19.25
CA GLY A 691 -2.02 -30.76 -18.34
C GLY A 691 -2.86 -29.65 -17.70
N ALA A 692 -3.54 -29.97 -16.60
CA ALA A 692 -4.31 -29.01 -15.83
C ALA A 692 -3.44 -27.88 -15.28
N ILE A 693 -4.04 -26.70 -15.13
CA ILE A 693 -3.38 -25.56 -14.47
C ILE A 693 -2.98 -26.00 -13.06
N PRO A 694 -1.70 -25.83 -12.65
CA PRO A 694 -1.28 -26.14 -11.28
C PRO A 694 -2.12 -25.38 -10.26
N VAL A 695 -2.58 -26.07 -9.23
CA VAL A 695 -3.33 -25.49 -8.11
C VAL A 695 -2.58 -25.79 -6.83
N LEU A 696 -1.87 -24.80 -6.29
CA LEU A 696 -1.22 -24.90 -5.00
C LEU A 696 -2.29 -24.83 -3.88
N PRO A 697 -2.61 -25.94 -3.21
CA PRO A 697 -3.54 -25.91 -2.07
C PRO A 697 -2.86 -25.15 -0.94
N ILE A 698 -3.59 -24.24 -0.29
CA ILE A 698 -3.06 -23.43 0.80
C ILE A 698 -3.60 -23.93 2.13
N ASP A 699 -4.93 -23.96 2.27
CA ASP A 699 -5.57 -24.35 3.52
C ASP A 699 -6.98 -24.89 3.29
N THR A 700 -7.55 -25.53 4.30
CA THR A 700 -8.90 -26.08 4.27
C THR A 700 -9.60 -25.96 5.62
N THR A 701 -10.93 -25.96 5.54
CA THR A 701 -11.83 -26.13 6.71
C THR A 701 -11.56 -27.45 7.44
N ALA A 702 -11.96 -27.50 8.72
CA ALA A 702 -11.74 -28.65 9.58
C ALA A 702 -12.41 -29.94 9.06
N ASP A 703 -13.57 -29.81 8.39
CA ASP A 703 -14.28 -30.91 7.75
C ASP A 703 -13.86 -31.13 6.28
N GLY A 704 -13.05 -30.24 5.71
CA GLY A 704 -12.59 -30.29 4.34
C GLY A 704 -13.65 -29.96 3.29
N SER A 705 -14.69 -29.21 3.66
CA SER A 705 -15.78 -28.81 2.74
C SER A 705 -15.48 -27.54 1.94
N VAL A 706 -14.51 -26.73 2.38
CA VAL A 706 -14.00 -25.56 1.66
C VAL A 706 -12.48 -25.59 1.65
N ILE A 707 -11.89 -25.35 0.48
CA ILE A 707 -10.44 -25.30 0.24
C ILE A 707 -10.11 -23.93 -0.34
N ALA A 708 -9.11 -23.27 0.24
CA ALA A 708 -8.45 -22.11 -0.35
C ALA A 708 -7.17 -22.57 -1.05
N ALA A 709 -7.00 -22.12 -2.28
CA ALA A 709 -5.85 -22.47 -3.09
C ALA A 709 -5.44 -21.31 -3.99
N ARG A 710 -4.30 -21.46 -4.63
CA ARG A 710 -3.79 -20.55 -5.64
C ARG A 710 -3.56 -21.32 -6.92
N ARG A 711 -4.17 -20.90 -8.02
CA ARG A 711 -3.89 -21.49 -9.33
C ARG A 711 -2.81 -20.69 -10.06
N GLY A 712 -2.10 -21.35 -10.97
CA GLY A 712 -1.10 -20.74 -11.83
C GLY A 712 0.33 -20.91 -11.33
N SER A 713 1.25 -20.08 -11.81
CA SER A 713 2.69 -20.19 -11.57
C SER A 713 3.37 -18.84 -11.66
N PHE A 714 4.64 -18.77 -11.24
CA PHE A 714 5.45 -17.56 -11.39
C PHE A 714 5.53 -17.05 -12.84
N PHE A 715 5.50 -17.95 -13.82
CA PHE A 715 5.62 -17.59 -15.24
C PHE A 715 4.30 -17.19 -15.90
N THR A 716 3.17 -17.65 -15.35
CA THR A 716 1.84 -17.48 -15.94
C THR A 716 0.96 -16.51 -15.15
N GLY A 717 1.44 -16.02 -14.00
CA GLY A 717 0.62 -15.30 -13.02
C GLY A 717 -0.13 -16.25 -12.08
N PHE A 718 -0.72 -15.67 -11.04
CA PHE A 718 -1.44 -16.36 -9.98
C PHE A 718 -2.84 -15.79 -9.79
N ASP A 719 -3.80 -16.67 -9.50
CA ASP A 719 -5.13 -16.29 -9.02
C ASP A 719 -5.47 -17.05 -7.74
N GLY A 720 -6.12 -16.39 -6.78
CA GLY A 720 -6.74 -17.05 -5.64
C GLY A 720 -8.03 -17.73 -6.06
N VAL A 721 -8.25 -18.94 -5.55
CA VAL A 721 -9.41 -19.76 -5.87
C VAL A 721 -9.97 -20.43 -4.61
N LEU A 722 -11.27 -20.65 -4.60
CA LEU A 722 -11.97 -21.41 -3.58
C LEU A 722 -12.62 -22.63 -4.24
N TRP A 723 -12.47 -23.80 -3.61
CA TRP A 723 -13.33 -24.93 -3.88
C TRP A 723 -14.34 -25.07 -2.75
N ILE A 724 -15.62 -25.17 -3.10
CA ILE A 724 -16.71 -25.35 -2.14
C ILE A 724 -17.43 -26.65 -2.51
N GLU A 725 -17.55 -27.57 -1.55
CA GLU A 725 -18.25 -28.85 -1.74
C GLU A 725 -19.67 -28.62 -2.27
N ASP A 726 -20.11 -29.42 -3.25
CA ASP A 726 -21.36 -29.30 -4.02
C ASP A 726 -21.47 -28.10 -4.98
N MET A 727 -20.52 -27.16 -4.96
CA MET A 727 -20.47 -26.02 -5.89
C MET A 727 -19.33 -26.14 -6.91
N GLY A 728 -18.16 -26.61 -6.47
CA GLY A 728 -16.94 -26.68 -7.29
C GLY A 728 -16.02 -25.48 -7.09
N TRP A 729 -15.14 -25.26 -8.07
CA TRP A 729 -14.14 -24.19 -8.06
C TRP A 729 -14.73 -22.84 -8.49
N ILE A 730 -14.30 -21.77 -7.83
CA ILE A 730 -14.59 -20.38 -8.20
C ILE A 730 -13.33 -19.53 -7.94
N THR A 731 -13.07 -18.54 -8.79
CA THR A 731 -12.02 -17.56 -8.51
C THR A 731 -12.45 -16.66 -7.35
N MET A 732 -11.51 -16.18 -6.55
CA MET A 732 -11.85 -15.26 -5.47
C MET A 732 -12.43 -13.94 -5.99
N GLN A 733 -11.95 -13.46 -7.14
CA GLN A 733 -12.51 -12.28 -7.81
C GLN A 733 -14.00 -12.50 -8.17
N ASP A 734 -14.34 -13.63 -8.79
CA ASP A 734 -15.75 -13.96 -9.09
C ASP A 734 -16.59 -14.16 -7.83
N PHE A 735 -15.99 -14.75 -6.79
CA PHE A 735 -16.66 -14.91 -5.50
C PHE A 735 -17.07 -13.54 -4.93
N PHE A 736 -16.15 -12.58 -4.85
CA PHE A 736 -16.44 -11.24 -4.33
C PHE A 736 -17.38 -10.46 -5.24
N HIS A 737 -17.18 -10.53 -6.55
CA HIS A 737 -18.03 -9.88 -7.53
C HIS A 737 -19.49 -10.34 -7.39
N LYS A 738 -19.74 -11.66 -7.41
CA LYS A 738 -21.08 -12.23 -7.25
C LYS A 738 -21.70 -11.92 -5.88
N GLN A 739 -20.89 -11.68 -4.86
CA GLN A 739 -21.36 -11.28 -3.53
C GLN A 739 -21.60 -9.77 -3.38
N GLY A 740 -21.26 -8.97 -4.40
CA GLY A 740 -21.40 -7.51 -4.40
C GLY A 740 -20.40 -6.80 -3.49
N VAL A 741 -19.21 -7.38 -3.30
CA VAL A 741 -18.14 -6.79 -2.46
C VAL A 741 -17.30 -5.85 -3.32
N VAL A 742 -17.83 -4.65 -3.56
CA VAL A 742 -17.20 -3.67 -4.45
C VAL A 742 -15.92 -3.08 -3.87
N GLU A 743 -15.79 -3.02 -2.54
CA GLU A 743 -14.57 -2.59 -1.86
C GLU A 743 -13.35 -3.47 -2.14
N ALA A 744 -13.58 -4.70 -2.60
CA ALA A 744 -12.56 -5.68 -2.94
C ALA A 744 -12.11 -5.59 -4.41
N LYS A 745 -12.85 -4.89 -5.28
CA LYS A 745 -12.63 -4.84 -6.73
C LYS A 745 -11.19 -4.49 -7.16
N PRO A 746 -10.47 -3.54 -6.53
CA PRO A 746 -9.09 -3.23 -6.94
C PRO A 746 -8.06 -4.27 -6.46
N VAL A 747 -8.44 -5.25 -5.64
CA VAL A 747 -7.52 -6.23 -5.07
C VAL A 747 -7.44 -7.46 -5.99
N PRO A 748 -6.24 -7.91 -6.41
CA PRO A 748 -6.12 -9.03 -7.36
C PRO A 748 -6.43 -10.40 -6.74
N PHE A 749 -6.47 -10.51 -5.40
CA PHE A 749 -6.72 -11.76 -4.65
C PHE A 749 -5.83 -12.95 -5.01
N ASN A 750 -4.63 -12.70 -5.52
CA ASN A 750 -3.73 -13.74 -6.04
C ASN A 750 -2.93 -14.51 -4.96
N ASN A 751 -3.11 -14.20 -3.68
CA ASN A 751 -2.37 -14.82 -2.58
C ASN A 751 -3.26 -15.03 -1.33
N PRO A 752 -4.23 -15.96 -1.37
CA PRO A 752 -4.84 -16.46 -0.14
C PRO A 752 -3.80 -17.17 0.72
N VAL A 753 -3.94 -17.07 2.05
CA VAL A 753 -2.94 -17.55 3.02
C VAL A 753 -3.53 -18.55 4.01
N ALA A 754 -4.73 -18.34 4.54
CA ALA A 754 -5.30 -19.25 5.55
C ALA A 754 -6.81 -19.11 5.70
N LEU A 755 -7.47 -20.19 6.13
CA LEU A 755 -8.90 -20.32 6.39
C LEU A 755 -9.16 -20.71 7.86
N SER A 756 -10.27 -20.19 8.41
CA SER A 756 -10.76 -20.68 9.70
C SER A 756 -11.35 -22.09 9.61
N ALA A 757 -11.45 -22.79 10.75
CA ALA A 757 -11.92 -24.18 10.77
C ALA A 757 -13.35 -24.36 10.26
N ASN A 758 -14.22 -23.39 10.49
CA ASN A 758 -15.60 -23.37 9.99
C ASN A 758 -15.73 -22.72 8.60
N GLY A 759 -14.65 -22.13 8.08
CA GLY A 759 -14.59 -21.54 6.75
C GLY A 759 -15.24 -20.17 6.65
N THR A 760 -15.59 -19.53 7.76
CA THR A 760 -16.24 -18.21 7.76
C THR A 760 -15.25 -17.06 7.74
N GLU A 761 -13.96 -17.30 7.91
CA GLU A 761 -12.93 -16.28 7.83
C GLU A 761 -11.80 -16.74 6.91
N LEU A 762 -11.29 -15.81 6.11
CA LEU A 762 -10.20 -16.02 5.17
C LEU A 762 -9.20 -14.87 5.29
N ALA A 763 -7.91 -15.21 5.29
CA ALA A 763 -6.81 -14.25 5.25
C ALA A 763 -6.01 -14.39 3.96
N GLY A 764 -5.43 -13.29 3.52
CA GLY A 764 -4.45 -13.31 2.44
C GLY A 764 -3.74 -11.99 2.26
N GLY A 765 -3.06 -11.86 1.13
CA GLY A 765 -2.36 -10.65 0.72
C GLY A 765 -2.28 -10.51 -0.79
N VAL A 766 -1.33 -9.70 -1.27
CA VAL A 766 -1.01 -9.56 -2.69
C VAL A 766 0.40 -10.05 -2.95
N THR A 767 0.56 -10.90 -3.98
CA THR A 767 1.86 -11.42 -4.39
C THR A 767 2.79 -10.27 -4.77
N GLY A 768 3.98 -10.20 -4.15
CA GLY A 768 4.99 -9.18 -4.45
C GLY A 768 4.74 -7.81 -3.81
N SER A 769 3.67 -7.63 -3.03
CA SER A 769 3.36 -6.36 -2.35
C SER A 769 3.09 -6.57 -0.87
N SER A 770 3.59 -5.66 -0.02
CA SER A 770 3.31 -5.65 1.42
C SER A 770 1.89 -5.15 1.66
N PHE A 771 0.91 -6.03 1.49
CA PHE A 771 -0.50 -5.75 1.74
C PHE A 771 -1.21 -7.03 2.19
N SER A 772 -1.97 -6.94 3.27
CA SER A 772 -2.74 -8.05 3.82
C SER A 772 -4.19 -7.67 4.09
N TRP A 773 -5.06 -8.65 3.92
CA TRP A 773 -6.51 -8.51 4.05
C TRP A 773 -7.13 -9.68 4.80
N LEU A 774 -8.30 -9.42 5.37
CA LEU A 774 -9.22 -10.39 5.96
C LEU A 774 -10.57 -10.29 5.28
N VAL A 775 -11.24 -11.43 5.25
CA VAL A 775 -12.58 -11.56 4.73
C VAL A 775 -13.42 -12.29 5.77
N ASP A 776 -14.52 -11.69 6.16
CA ASP A 776 -15.61 -12.34 6.88
C ASP A 776 -16.62 -12.84 5.83
N MET A 777 -16.84 -14.15 5.83
CA MET A 777 -17.74 -14.87 4.95
C MET A 777 -18.86 -15.56 5.74
N GLU A 778 -19.09 -15.24 7.03
CA GLU A 778 -20.11 -15.90 7.86
C GLU A 778 -21.47 -15.98 7.16
N GLN A 779 -21.77 -14.97 6.35
CA GLN A 779 -22.97 -14.91 5.53
C GLN A 779 -22.64 -14.64 4.06
N VAL A 780 -23.37 -15.30 3.17
CA VAL A 780 -23.32 -15.10 1.71
C VAL A 780 -24.73 -14.94 1.15
N TYR A 781 -24.83 -14.39 -0.05
CA TYR A 781 -26.06 -14.29 -0.82
C TYR A 781 -26.16 -15.39 -1.87
N VAL A 782 -27.40 -15.82 -2.08
CA VAL A 782 -27.83 -16.65 -3.22
C VAL A 782 -29.00 -15.98 -3.91
N CYS A 783 -29.14 -16.24 -5.21
CA CYS A 783 -30.28 -15.80 -6.00
C CYS A 783 -31.33 -16.91 -6.04
N GLU A 784 -32.47 -16.67 -5.39
CA GLU A 784 -33.60 -17.61 -5.33
C GLU A 784 -34.82 -16.97 -5.99
N GLY A 785 -35.20 -17.45 -7.17
CA GLY A 785 -36.36 -16.94 -7.90
C GLY A 785 -36.25 -15.45 -8.29
N GLY A 786 -35.03 -14.97 -8.56
CA GLY A 786 -34.77 -13.55 -8.88
C GLY A 786 -34.71 -12.63 -7.66
N VAL A 787 -34.62 -13.20 -6.45
CA VAL A 787 -34.46 -12.44 -5.20
C VAL A 787 -33.15 -12.82 -4.50
N SER A 788 -32.37 -11.80 -4.13
CA SER A 788 -31.16 -11.96 -3.33
C SER A 788 -31.49 -12.35 -1.89
N VAL A 789 -31.16 -13.58 -1.49
CA VAL A 789 -31.43 -14.16 -0.17
C VAL A 789 -30.12 -14.41 0.57
N LEU A 790 -30.02 -13.91 1.80
CA LEU A 790 -28.88 -14.12 2.68
C LEU A 790 -28.96 -15.49 3.37
N THR A 791 -27.86 -16.23 3.40
CA THR A 791 -27.71 -17.54 4.07
C THR A 791 -26.34 -17.65 4.74
N GLY A 792 -26.15 -18.66 5.60
CA GLY A 792 -24.86 -18.92 6.26
C GLY A 792 -23.86 -19.65 5.35
N PHE A 793 -22.57 -19.42 5.54
CA PHE A 793 -21.51 -20.11 4.80
C PHE A 793 -20.71 -21.10 5.68
N PRO A 794 -20.21 -22.22 5.14
CA PRO A 794 -20.52 -22.77 3.82
C PRO A 794 -21.81 -23.60 3.81
N GLY A 795 -22.28 -24.07 4.98
CA GLY A 795 -23.39 -25.03 5.07
C GLY A 795 -24.73 -24.52 4.50
N GLY A 796 -25.15 -23.31 4.90
CA GLY A 796 -26.41 -22.72 4.43
C GLY A 796 -26.39 -22.38 2.93
N LEU A 797 -25.22 -22.09 2.37
CA LEU A 797 -25.02 -21.96 0.92
C LEU A 797 -25.30 -23.28 0.23
N ARG A 798 -24.67 -24.37 0.69
CA ARG A 798 -24.83 -25.71 0.09
C ARG A 798 -26.27 -26.19 0.11
N GLU A 799 -26.97 -25.98 1.23
CA GLU A 799 -28.40 -26.27 1.34
C GLU A 799 -29.21 -25.52 0.28
N LYS A 800 -28.92 -24.22 0.09
CA LYS A 800 -29.61 -23.39 -0.91
C LYS A 800 -29.30 -23.79 -2.36
N LEU A 801 -28.06 -24.17 -2.65
CA LEU A 801 -27.69 -24.68 -3.98
C LEU A 801 -28.41 -25.99 -4.29
N ALA A 802 -28.54 -26.89 -3.29
CA ALA A 802 -29.30 -28.13 -3.44
C ALA A 802 -30.81 -27.88 -3.66
N GLU A 803 -31.34 -26.76 -3.16
CA GLU A 803 -32.71 -26.28 -3.42
C GLU A 803 -32.87 -25.62 -4.81
N GLY A 804 -31.78 -25.42 -5.56
CA GLY A 804 -31.78 -24.86 -6.91
C GLY A 804 -31.51 -23.35 -6.99
N ALA A 805 -31.04 -22.72 -5.91
CA ALA A 805 -30.59 -21.33 -5.95
C ALA A 805 -29.25 -21.20 -6.72
N SER A 806 -28.97 -20.00 -7.23
CA SER A 806 -27.67 -19.68 -7.84
C SER A 806 -26.78 -18.93 -6.84
N PHE A 807 -25.47 -19.20 -6.83
CA PHE A 807 -24.54 -18.50 -5.94
C PHE A 807 -24.38 -17.03 -6.35
N GLY A 808 -24.53 -16.12 -5.39
CA GLY A 808 -24.42 -14.67 -5.61
C GLY A 808 -25.72 -13.91 -5.38
N ARG A 809 -25.60 -12.59 -5.36
CA ARG A 809 -26.72 -11.65 -5.43
C ARG A 809 -27.27 -11.64 -6.86
N CYS A 810 -28.59 -11.66 -7.01
CA CYS A 810 -29.23 -11.66 -8.33
C CYS A 810 -28.79 -10.50 -9.24
N GLU A 811 -28.36 -9.39 -8.64
CA GLU A 811 -27.87 -8.21 -9.35
C GLU A 811 -26.46 -8.39 -9.95
N PHE A 812 -25.74 -9.45 -9.57
CA PHE A 812 -24.31 -9.69 -9.89
C PHE A 812 -24.02 -11.10 -10.43
N ILE A 813 -25.04 -11.90 -10.78
CA ILE A 813 -24.85 -13.28 -11.28
C ILE A 813 -24.77 -13.40 -12.80
N ASP A 814 -25.10 -12.34 -13.54
CA ASP A 814 -25.22 -12.33 -15.01
C ASP A 814 -23.87 -12.14 -15.73
#